data_AF-A0A964A2U8-F1
#
_entry.id   AF-A0A964A2U8-F1
#
_cell.length_a   1.000
_cell.length_b   1.000
_cell.length_c   1.000
_cell.angle_alpha   90.00
_cell.angle_beta   90.00
_cell.angle_gamma   90.00
#
_symmetry.space_group_name_H-M   'P 1'
#
loop_
_entity.id
_entity.type
_entity.pdbx_description
1 polymer ?
#
loop_
_entity_poly.entity_id
_entity_poly.type
_entity_poly.pdbx_seq_one_letter_code
_entity_poly.pdbx_strand_id
1 'polypeptide(L)'
;MSTPDDNGFWNSERWSRLYYFFPFQLLVLHLKKNQLLLVFWAIMFGFVGQHILVRYGIPYLFLDPEYLGRVDFFSYLFMGVTAGAFIMAFHISSYIGNSFRFPFLATLSRPFWKFCVNNSAIPFAFCIYYSYKIYLFQGENEFVPFGDTVIDILGFLLGVFLFIAFAFAYFFNTNKDLFKMFGVRVDMEGPPDMQVRTLGDTKYIIQKHAEKPPPKKSRRGKEWRVDTYMTSPFNMRLARKSFHYDRAMLERVFRQNHTMAAIFEMILIGALIALGLFREVKYFMIPAGASIILLFTMFLMLTNALKFWLRGWSFTVYGLLFLLINFMAQFEFFNPGNRAVGMNYQTQSKPAYTIDHLQALNYDPEMNHKDISRTVEILNNWKKKNESLYPEKKPKLVIVNTSGGGLRAAVWTFRALQYADSVSGQQLMKHMMLITGSSGGMIGAAYLRELYYRSQTADTNHINLNNPQYLDNIGTDILNPMAFSVAVNDFFLRIQQFEYEGQTYRKDRGFAFEQQLNTNTGNILEHRLKDYTIAEYSATIPMMVLTPSILNDGRRLYISAQPISYLTQNAPVDNLVNDPLLEGIEFTRFFSDQNPYNLRFTSALRMNATFPYICPIVYLPSEPPIQVMDAGLRDNFGLKTSLKFIYSFRSWIANNTSGVILIQVRDRYKEYEVDKNPRGTLVQNMLNPIGKMYDNLFITQDMDHDQLLQYASKWFGNTIDVIKLQMYNEQDDKVALSWHLTTKEKKKIHNAVLEAPNQEAFEKIRDMLKP
;
A
#
# COMPACT_ATOMS: atom_id res chain seq x y z
N MET A 1 16.73 -71.91 28.00
CA MET A 1 16.68 -70.54 28.54
C MET A 1 16.51 -69.58 27.38
N SER A 2 15.27 -69.17 27.19
CA SER A 2 14.81 -68.07 26.36
C SER A 2 15.34 -66.74 26.89
N THR A 3 15.82 -65.87 26.00
CA THR A 3 15.60 -64.41 26.13
C THR A 3 15.17 -63.88 24.76
N PRO A 4 14.20 -62.96 24.73
CA PRO A 4 13.15 -62.94 23.71
C PRO A 4 13.42 -61.92 22.61
N ASP A 5 12.96 -62.27 21.41
CA ASP A 5 12.53 -61.32 20.39
C ASP A 5 11.52 -60.34 21.00
N ASP A 6 11.92 -59.09 21.19
CA ASP A 6 11.01 -57.98 21.46
C ASP A 6 11.47 -56.75 20.67
N ASN A 7 10.87 -56.57 19.50
CA ASN A 7 10.18 -55.32 19.15
C ASN A 7 9.51 -55.46 17.77
N GLY A 8 8.43 -56.25 17.74
CA GLY A 8 7.38 -56.07 16.76
C GLY A 8 6.65 -54.75 17.05
N PHE A 9 7.10 -53.64 16.45
CA PHE A 9 6.33 -52.38 16.47
C PHE A 9 6.58 -51.46 15.26
N TRP A 10 7.01 -51.96 14.08
CA TRP A 10 6.94 -51.17 12.84
C TRP A 10 6.60 -52.05 11.63
N ASN A 11 5.39 -51.87 11.11
CA ASN A 11 4.89 -52.46 9.86
C ASN A 11 5.72 -51.93 8.67
N SER A 12 6.88 -52.54 8.38
CA SER A 12 7.97 -51.95 7.59
C SER A 12 7.57 -51.55 6.15
N GLU A 13 6.70 -52.31 5.48
CA GLU A 13 6.25 -51.97 4.13
C GLU A 13 5.26 -50.80 4.09
N ARG A 14 4.31 -50.72 5.03
CA ARG A 14 3.30 -49.64 5.04
C ARG A 14 3.95 -48.30 5.35
N TRP A 15 4.86 -48.29 6.33
CA TRP A 15 5.64 -47.09 6.67
C TRP A 15 6.62 -46.68 5.57
N SER A 16 7.28 -47.64 4.91
CA SER A 16 8.10 -47.35 3.73
C SER A 16 7.27 -46.74 2.59
N ARG A 17 6.07 -47.28 2.31
CA ARG A 17 5.17 -46.77 1.25
C ARG A 17 4.60 -45.39 1.58
N LEU A 18 4.41 -45.05 2.85
CA LEU A 18 3.99 -43.71 3.29
C LEU A 18 5.14 -42.70 3.22
N TYR A 19 6.35 -43.10 3.64
CA TYR A 19 7.54 -42.27 3.54
C TYR A 19 7.86 -42.00 2.06
N TYR A 20 7.95 -43.02 1.21
CA TYR A 20 8.23 -42.87 -0.23
C TYR A 20 6.99 -42.55 -1.08
N PHE A 21 5.94 -42.00 -0.46
CA PHE A 21 4.77 -41.49 -1.15
C PHE A 21 5.12 -40.20 -1.89
N PHE A 22 4.77 -40.12 -3.17
CA PHE A 22 5.23 -39.05 -4.05
C PHE A 22 4.91 -37.63 -3.55
N PRO A 23 3.69 -37.32 -3.06
CA PRO A 23 3.39 -36.01 -2.47
C PRO A 23 4.27 -35.65 -1.27
N PHE A 24 4.51 -36.61 -0.37
CA PHE A 24 5.38 -36.39 0.78
C PHE A 24 6.83 -36.14 0.35
N GLN A 25 7.32 -36.93 -0.61
CA GLN A 25 8.66 -36.75 -1.17
C GLN A 25 8.83 -35.40 -1.89
N LEU A 26 7.78 -34.87 -2.52
CA LEU A 26 7.78 -33.53 -3.10
C LEU A 26 7.84 -32.44 -2.02
N LEU A 27 7.12 -32.58 -0.90
CA LEU A 27 7.23 -31.65 0.22
C LEU A 27 8.65 -31.61 0.80
N VAL A 28 9.25 -32.78 1.04
CA VAL A 28 10.65 -32.89 1.49
C VAL A 28 11.60 -32.27 0.48
N LEU A 29 11.36 -32.46 -0.82
CA LEU A 29 12.16 -31.85 -1.88
C LEU A 29 12.08 -30.32 -1.84
N HIS A 30 10.90 -29.73 -1.61
CA HIS A 30 10.74 -28.28 -1.52
C HIS A 30 11.54 -27.70 -0.35
N LEU A 31 11.43 -28.31 0.83
CA LEU A 31 12.19 -27.90 2.02
C LEU A 31 13.71 -27.99 1.79
N LYS A 32 14.15 -29.02 1.06
CA LYS A 32 15.58 -29.27 0.82
C LYS A 32 16.18 -28.41 -0.30
N LYS A 33 15.42 -28.13 -1.37
CA LYS A 33 15.99 -27.59 -2.62
C LYS A 33 15.25 -26.39 -3.23
N ASN A 34 14.03 -26.09 -2.79
CA ASN A 34 13.21 -25.03 -3.37
C ASN A 34 12.78 -24.01 -2.31
N GLN A 35 13.68 -23.62 -1.40
CA GLN A 35 13.39 -22.67 -0.31
C GLN A 35 12.83 -21.35 -0.85
N LEU A 36 13.34 -20.86 -1.98
CA LEU A 36 12.86 -19.63 -2.62
C LEU A 36 11.39 -19.73 -3.08
N LEU A 37 10.94 -20.90 -3.54
CA LEU A 37 9.51 -21.11 -3.86
C LEU A 37 8.66 -21.09 -2.58
N LEU A 38 9.18 -21.65 -1.48
CA LEU A 38 8.49 -21.66 -0.19
C LEU A 38 8.40 -20.28 0.45
N VAL A 39 9.39 -19.40 0.23
CA VAL A 39 9.33 -18.00 0.69
C VAL A 39 8.13 -17.28 0.10
N PHE A 40 7.86 -17.45 -1.20
CA PHE A 40 6.67 -16.85 -1.83
C PHE A 40 5.37 -17.37 -1.21
N TRP A 41 5.27 -18.67 -0.93
CA TRP A 41 4.14 -19.23 -0.20
C TRP A 41 4.01 -18.67 1.23
N ALA A 42 5.12 -18.60 1.98
CA ALA A 42 5.12 -18.07 3.34
C ALA A 42 4.64 -16.61 3.38
N ILE A 43 5.01 -15.79 2.40
CA ILE A 43 4.51 -14.42 2.25
C ILE A 43 2.99 -14.42 1.96
N MET A 44 2.50 -15.25 1.03
CA MET A 44 1.06 -15.34 0.73
C MET A 44 0.24 -15.80 1.94
N PHE A 45 0.68 -16.83 2.66
CA PHE A 45 0.06 -17.25 3.92
C PHE A 45 0.13 -16.13 4.98
N GLY A 46 1.23 -15.37 5.02
CA GLY A 46 1.41 -14.26 5.95
C GLY A 46 0.48 -13.07 5.67
N PHE A 47 0.20 -12.74 4.40
CA PHE A 47 -0.77 -11.70 4.03
C PHE A 47 -2.19 -12.12 4.38
N VAL A 48 -2.63 -13.29 3.90
CA VAL A 48 -3.98 -13.83 4.16
C VAL A 48 -4.19 -14.10 5.66
N GLY A 49 -3.14 -14.47 6.37
CA GLY A 49 -3.16 -14.74 7.80
C GLY A 49 -3.13 -13.52 8.71
N GLN A 50 -2.96 -12.31 8.17
CA GLN A 50 -2.75 -11.08 8.93
C GLN A 50 -1.54 -11.16 9.88
N HIS A 51 -0.44 -11.75 9.41
CA HIS A 51 0.81 -11.84 10.18
C HIS A 51 1.88 -10.85 9.69
N ILE A 52 1.72 -10.32 8.48
CA ILE A 52 2.70 -9.46 7.80
C ILE A 52 2.00 -8.18 7.34
N LEU A 53 2.62 -7.02 7.59
CA LEU A 53 2.18 -5.69 7.13
C LEU A 53 0.73 -5.28 7.51
N VAL A 54 0.18 -5.82 8.62
CA VAL A 54 -1.17 -5.50 9.12
C VAL A 54 -1.34 -4.00 9.40
N ARG A 55 -0.31 -3.36 10.00
CA ARG A 55 -0.32 -1.92 10.31
C ARG A 55 -0.61 -1.04 9.08
N TYR A 56 -0.32 -1.54 7.88
CA TYR A 56 -0.45 -0.83 6.61
C TYR A 56 -1.68 -1.25 5.79
N GLY A 57 -2.54 -2.14 6.30
CA GLY A 57 -3.76 -2.58 5.61
C GLY A 57 -3.55 -3.52 4.42
N ILE A 58 -2.33 -4.01 4.17
CA ILE A 58 -2.06 -4.92 3.03
C ILE A 58 -2.91 -6.21 3.07
N PRO A 59 -3.13 -6.88 4.22
CA PRO A 59 -4.02 -8.04 4.28
C PRO A 59 -5.45 -7.77 3.79
N TYR A 60 -5.95 -6.54 3.94
CA TYR A 60 -7.31 -6.16 3.52
C TYR A 60 -7.47 -6.26 2.00
N LEU A 61 -6.42 -5.97 1.23
CA LEU A 61 -6.42 -6.16 -0.22
C LEU A 61 -6.65 -7.61 -0.67
N PHE A 62 -6.47 -8.58 0.24
CA PHE A 62 -6.70 -10.01 0.00
C PHE A 62 -8.03 -10.50 0.60
N LEU A 63 -8.41 -9.99 1.77
CA LEU A 63 -9.57 -10.45 2.53
C LEU A 63 -10.85 -9.64 2.24
N ASP A 64 -10.69 -8.47 1.63
CA ASP A 64 -11.75 -7.56 1.18
C ASP A 64 -11.37 -6.95 -0.18
N PRO A 65 -11.23 -7.78 -1.23
CA PRO A 65 -10.78 -7.32 -2.53
C PRO A 65 -11.85 -6.44 -3.18
N GLU A 66 -11.48 -5.24 -3.61
CA GLU A 66 -12.43 -4.33 -4.28
C GLU A 66 -12.27 -4.37 -5.81
N TYR A 67 -13.39 -4.56 -6.51
CA TYR A 67 -13.52 -4.42 -7.96
C TYR A 67 -14.67 -3.48 -8.31
N LEU A 68 -14.41 -2.45 -9.13
CA LEU A 68 -15.40 -1.45 -9.53
C LEU A 68 -16.13 -0.76 -8.36
N GLY A 69 -15.45 -0.51 -7.24
CA GLY A 69 -16.05 0.16 -6.08
C GLY A 69 -16.85 -0.76 -5.16
N ARG A 70 -16.80 -2.08 -5.37
CA ARG A 70 -17.58 -3.07 -4.62
C ARG A 70 -16.74 -4.29 -4.26
N VAL A 71 -17.13 -4.95 -3.19
CA VAL A 71 -16.63 -6.28 -2.81
C VAL A 71 -17.76 -7.26 -3.06
N ASP A 72 -17.53 -8.17 -4.00
CA ASP A 72 -18.55 -9.11 -4.47
C ASP A 72 -17.93 -10.38 -5.08
N PHE A 73 -18.81 -11.25 -5.56
CA PHE A 73 -18.44 -12.47 -6.28
C PHE A 73 -17.36 -12.25 -7.35
N PHE A 74 -17.44 -11.18 -8.14
CA PHE A 74 -16.47 -10.93 -9.23
C PHE A 74 -15.12 -10.50 -8.67
N SER A 75 -15.12 -9.74 -7.60
CA SER A 75 -13.92 -9.36 -6.87
C SER A 75 -13.15 -10.60 -6.40
N TYR A 76 -13.85 -11.53 -5.77
CA TYR A 76 -13.28 -12.82 -5.35
C TYR A 76 -12.96 -13.76 -6.52
N LEU A 77 -13.73 -13.72 -7.62
CA LEU A 77 -13.45 -14.47 -8.83
C LEU A 77 -12.07 -14.10 -9.40
N PHE A 78 -11.75 -12.79 -9.49
CA PHE A 78 -10.44 -12.34 -9.96
C PHE A 78 -9.31 -12.71 -8.98
N MET A 79 -9.55 -12.65 -7.66
CA MET A 79 -8.60 -13.18 -6.68
C MET A 79 -8.36 -14.69 -6.91
N GLY A 80 -9.40 -15.44 -7.21
CA GLY A 80 -9.33 -16.86 -7.52
C GLY A 80 -8.53 -17.14 -8.79
N VAL A 81 -8.81 -16.42 -9.88
CA VAL A 81 -8.12 -16.57 -11.17
C VAL A 81 -6.62 -16.33 -11.00
N THR A 82 -6.23 -15.28 -10.28
CA THR A 82 -4.82 -14.94 -10.05
C THR A 82 -4.14 -15.89 -9.07
N ALA A 83 -4.83 -16.36 -8.03
CA ALA A 83 -4.35 -17.44 -7.18
C ALA A 83 -4.14 -18.74 -7.96
N GLY A 84 -5.06 -19.07 -8.89
CA GLY A 84 -4.91 -20.17 -9.83
C GLY A 84 -3.67 -20.03 -10.72
N ALA A 85 -3.38 -18.81 -11.19
CA ALA A 85 -2.16 -18.51 -11.94
C ALA A 85 -0.90 -18.73 -11.11
N PHE A 86 -0.88 -18.26 -9.86
CA PHE A 86 0.21 -18.48 -8.93
C PHE A 86 0.44 -19.97 -8.64
N ILE A 87 -0.64 -20.74 -8.41
CA ILE A 87 -0.60 -22.19 -8.22
C ILE A 87 0.01 -22.90 -9.43
N MET A 88 -0.43 -22.53 -10.64
CA MET A 88 0.10 -23.12 -11.88
C MET A 88 1.56 -22.73 -12.11
N ALA A 89 1.96 -21.49 -11.82
CA ALA A 89 3.35 -21.07 -11.89
C ALA A 89 4.23 -21.87 -10.92
N PHE A 90 3.76 -22.12 -9.69
CA PHE A 90 4.43 -23.00 -8.73
C PHE A 90 4.59 -24.43 -9.26
N HIS A 91 3.54 -25.00 -9.85
CA HIS A 91 3.59 -26.34 -10.45
C HIS A 91 4.57 -26.43 -11.62
N ILE A 92 4.51 -25.48 -12.55
CA ILE A 92 5.39 -25.39 -13.72
C ILE A 92 6.84 -25.28 -13.27
N SER A 93 7.12 -24.32 -12.39
CA SER A 93 8.45 -24.07 -11.84
C SER A 93 9.03 -25.28 -11.12
N SER A 94 8.20 -25.94 -10.31
CA SER A 94 8.58 -27.15 -9.59
C SER A 94 8.88 -28.28 -10.57
N TYR A 95 8.06 -28.45 -11.61
CA TYR A 95 8.23 -29.47 -12.63
C TYR A 95 9.51 -29.25 -13.45
N ILE A 96 9.76 -28.03 -13.95
CA ILE A 96 10.98 -27.70 -14.71
C ILE A 96 12.22 -27.98 -13.85
N GLY A 97 12.22 -27.50 -12.60
CA GLY A 97 13.37 -27.60 -11.72
C GLY A 97 13.64 -29.00 -11.17
N ASN A 98 12.66 -29.91 -11.16
CA ASN A 98 12.75 -31.18 -10.41
C ASN A 98 12.33 -32.44 -11.15
N SER A 99 11.60 -32.35 -12.26
CA SER A 99 11.06 -33.52 -12.98
C SER A 99 12.11 -34.57 -13.37
N PHE A 100 13.32 -34.14 -13.72
CA PHE A 100 14.43 -35.04 -14.06
C PHE A 100 14.87 -35.95 -12.89
N ARG A 101 14.52 -35.61 -11.65
CA ARG A 101 14.81 -36.42 -10.45
C ARG A 101 13.83 -37.59 -10.28
N PHE A 102 12.73 -37.58 -11.04
CA PHE A 102 11.65 -38.55 -11.00
C PHE A 102 11.40 -39.16 -12.40
N PRO A 103 12.31 -40.00 -12.92
CA PRO A 103 12.22 -40.49 -14.29
C PRO A 103 10.98 -41.36 -14.58
N PHE A 104 10.39 -41.99 -13.56
CA PHE A 104 9.13 -42.73 -13.69
C PHE A 104 7.97 -41.87 -14.21
N LEU A 105 8.01 -40.53 -14.03
CA LEU A 105 6.97 -39.65 -14.56
C LEU A 105 6.91 -39.65 -16.08
N ALA A 106 8.06 -39.77 -16.75
CA ALA A 106 8.12 -39.75 -18.21
C ALA A 106 7.54 -41.03 -18.83
N THR A 107 7.38 -42.11 -18.06
CA THR A 107 6.73 -43.35 -18.53
C THR A 107 5.21 -43.33 -18.36
N LEU A 108 4.64 -42.27 -17.77
CA LEU A 108 3.20 -42.13 -17.53
C LEU A 108 2.51 -41.34 -18.65
N SER A 109 1.23 -41.61 -18.88
CA SER A 109 0.39 -40.72 -19.67
C SER A 109 0.17 -39.40 -18.91
N ARG A 110 0.28 -38.29 -19.64
CA ARG A 110 0.18 -36.91 -19.11
C ARG A 110 1.10 -36.66 -17.88
N PRO A 111 2.44 -36.73 -18.03
CA PRO A 111 3.40 -36.61 -16.92
C PRO A 111 3.22 -35.36 -16.06
N PHE A 112 2.97 -34.21 -16.69
CA PHE A 112 2.80 -32.93 -16.00
C PHE A 112 1.58 -32.92 -15.08
N TRP A 113 0.43 -33.41 -15.55
CA TRP A 113 -0.78 -33.52 -14.72
C TRP A 113 -0.56 -34.40 -13.49
N LYS A 114 0.08 -35.57 -13.66
CA LYS A 114 0.39 -36.47 -12.53
C LYS A 114 1.32 -35.78 -11.54
N PHE A 115 2.31 -35.03 -12.02
CA PHE A 115 3.16 -34.22 -11.15
C PHE A 115 2.34 -33.18 -10.38
N CYS A 116 1.45 -32.43 -11.05
CA CYS A 116 0.63 -31.40 -10.41
C CYS A 116 -0.21 -31.97 -9.28
N VAL A 117 -0.99 -33.03 -9.53
CA VAL A 117 -1.83 -33.68 -8.50
C VAL A 117 -1.03 -34.05 -7.26
N ASN A 118 0.18 -34.58 -7.43
CA ASN A 118 1.04 -34.96 -6.29
C ASN A 118 1.75 -33.75 -5.66
N ASN A 119 1.89 -32.64 -6.37
CA ASN A 119 2.51 -31.40 -5.89
C ASN A 119 1.49 -30.40 -5.31
N SER A 120 0.21 -30.77 -5.20
CA SER A 120 -0.87 -29.85 -4.80
C SER A 120 -1.06 -29.67 -3.30
N ALA A 121 -0.27 -30.32 -2.44
CA ALA A 121 -0.44 -30.24 -0.99
C ALA A 121 -0.39 -28.80 -0.44
N ILE A 122 0.62 -28.00 -0.84
CA ILE A 122 0.74 -26.59 -0.42
C ILE A 122 -0.38 -25.72 -1.04
N PRO A 123 -0.62 -25.75 -2.38
CA PRO A 123 -1.75 -25.06 -3.00
C PRO A 123 -3.11 -25.34 -2.35
N PHE A 124 -3.40 -26.61 -2.07
CA PHE A 124 -4.67 -27.04 -1.51
C PHE A 124 -4.84 -26.54 -0.07
N ALA A 125 -3.79 -26.66 0.75
CA ALA A 125 -3.79 -26.09 2.10
C ALA A 125 -3.98 -24.57 2.07
N PHE A 126 -3.38 -23.87 1.10
CA PHE A 126 -3.56 -22.43 0.94
C PHE A 126 -5.01 -22.07 0.57
N CYS A 127 -5.63 -22.76 -0.39
CA CYS A 127 -7.02 -22.49 -0.75
C CYS A 127 -7.96 -22.67 0.44
N ILE A 128 -7.79 -23.75 1.23
CA ILE A 128 -8.58 -23.98 2.46
C ILE A 128 -8.35 -22.86 3.46
N TYR A 129 -7.08 -22.54 3.73
CA TYR A 129 -6.72 -21.49 4.68
C TYR A 129 -7.27 -20.13 4.27
N TYR A 130 -7.21 -19.80 2.98
CA TYR A 130 -7.72 -18.55 2.44
C TYR A 130 -9.24 -18.48 2.51
N SER A 131 -9.97 -19.51 2.09
CA SER A 131 -11.42 -19.56 2.25
C SER A 131 -11.84 -19.44 3.73
N TYR A 132 -11.13 -20.08 4.65
CA TYR A 132 -11.37 -19.93 6.08
C TYR A 132 -11.12 -18.49 6.57
N LYS A 133 -10.06 -17.84 6.10
CA LYS A 133 -9.76 -16.45 6.47
C LYS A 133 -10.71 -15.43 5.86
N ILE A 134 -11.20 -15.66 4.64
CA ILE A 134 -12.29 -14.87 4.04
C ILE A 134 -13.54 -14.97 4.92
N TYR A 135 -13.92 -16.20 5.28
CA TYR A 135 -15.10 -16.44 6.14
C TYR A 135 -15.03 -15.67 7.47
N LEU A 136 -13.92 -15.78 8.19
CA LEU A 136 -13.73 -15.05 9.44
C LEU A 136 -13.74 -13.53 9.23
N PHE A 137 -13.01 -13.04 8.23
CA PHE A 137 -12.84 -11.61 8.02
C PHE A 137 -14.15 -10.92 7.62
N GLN A 138 -14.87 -11.49 6.65
CA GLN A 138 -16.14 -10.94 6.16
C GLN A 138 -17.22 -10.93 7.25
N GLY A 139 -17.25 -11.96 8.11
CA GLY A 139 -18.18 -12.00 9.25
C GLY A 139 -17.83 -11.02 10.37
N GLU A 140 -16.56 -10.94 10.76
CA GLU A 140 -16.13 -10.16 11.94
C GLU A 140 -15.88 -8.67 11.66
N ASN A 141 -15.41 -8.32 10.46
CA ASN A 141 -15.00 -6.95 10.12
C ASN A 141 -15.95 -6.25 9.14
N GLU A 142 -16.52 -6.98 8.17
CA GLU A 142 -17.45 -6.40 7.19
C GLU A 142 -18.93 -6.59 7.57
N PHE A 143 -19.21 -7.49 8.52
CA PHE A 143 -20.57 -7.87 8.94
C PHE A 143 -21.43 -8.40 7.77
N VAL A 144 -20.80 -9.05 6.79
CA VAL A 144 -21.49 -9.62 5.64
C VAL A 144 -22.27 -10.87 6.07
N PRO A 145 -23.51 -11.06 5.60
CA PRO A 145 -24.30 -12.25 5.90
C PRO A 145 -23.60 -13.55 5.47
N PHE A 146 -23.89 -14.64 6.18
CA PHE A 146 -23.32 -15.95 5.89
C PHE A 146 -23.52 -16.40 4.42
N GLY A 147 -24.73 -16.18 3.88
CA GLY A 147 -25.06 -16.57 2.51
C GLY A 147 -24.18 -15.88 1.47
N ASP A 148 -24.00 -14.57 1.61
CA ASP A 148 -23.18 -13.77 0.69
C ASP A 148 -21.69 -14.14 0.82
N THR A 149 -21.22 -14.38 2.05
CA THR A 149 -19.85 -14.87 2.32
C THR A 149 -19.59 -16.21 1.61
N VAL A 150 -20.57 -17.11 1.58
CA VAL A 150 -20.45 -18.39 0.84
C VAL A 150 -20.38 -18.16 -0.66
N ILE A 151 -21.17 -17.22 -1.21
CA ILE A 151 -21.11 -16.84 -2.63
C ILE A 151 -19.73 -16.31 -2.99
N ASP A 152 -19.15 -15.45 -2.15
CA ASP A 152 -17.82 -14.89 -2.34
C ASP A 152 -16.72 -15.98 -2.34
N ILE A 153 -16.77 -16.91 -1.37
CA ILE A 153 -15.87 -18.06 -1.33
C ILE A 153 -16.03 -18.94 -2.57
N LEU A 154 -17.25 -19.16 -3.04
CA LEU A 154 -17.52 -19.89 -4.28
C LEU A 154 -16.95 -19.15 -5.49
N GLY A 155 -17.02 -17.82 -5.53
CA GLY A 155 -16.37 -16.98 -6.54
C GLY A 155 -14.86 -17.21 -6.57
N PHE A 156 -14.20 -17.14 -5.41
CA PHE A 156 -12.78 -17.44 -5.28
C PHE A 156 -12.42 -18.85 -5.78
N LEU A 157 -13.12 -19.88 -5.30
CA LEU A 157 -12.84 -21.27 -5.69
C LEU A 157 -13.12 -21.53 -7.17
N LEU A 158 -14.19 -20.94 -7.72
CA LEU A 158 -14.49 -21.00 -9.14
C LEU A 158 -13.38 -20.34 -9.96
N GLY A 159 -12.88 -19.18 -9.55
CA GLY A 159 -11.77 -18.51 -10.21
C GLY A 159 -10.51 -19.36 -10.27
N VAL A 160 -10.13 -20.00 -9.15
CA VAL A 160 -9.00 -20.93 -9.08
C VAL A 160 -9.23 -22.10 -10.06
N PHE A 161 -10.42 -22.69 -10.02
CA PHE A 161 -10.77 -23.81 -10.89
C PHE A 161 -10.70 -23.43 -12.37
N LEU A 162 -11.29 -22.30 -12.77
CA LEU A 162 -11.32 -21.84 -14.15
C LEU A 162 -9.92 -21.64 -14.72
N PHE A 163 -9.02 -21.01 -13.96
CA PHE A 163 -7.64 -20.80 -14.43
C PHE A 163 -6.87 -22.12 -14.53
N ILE A 164 -6.99 -23.00 -13.54
CA ILE A 164 -6.33 -24.32 -13.57
C ILE A 164 -6.87 -25.16 -14.75
N ALA A 165 -8.18 -25.15 -14.98
CA ALA A 165 -8.81 -25.84 -16.11
C ALA A 165 -8.31 -25.28 -17.46
N PHE A 166 -8.23 -23.96 -17.59
CA PHE A 166 -7.66 -23.28 -18.76
C PHE A 166 -6.20 -23.71 -19.00
N ALA A 167 -5.36 -23.71 -17.96
CA ALA A 167 -3.96 -24.12 -18.07
C ALA A 167 -3.84 -25.59 -18.48
N PHE A 168 -4.65 -26.50 -17.92
CA PHE A 168 -4.62 -27.90 -18.34
C PHE A 168 -5.18 -28.14 -19.73
N ALA A 169 -6.18 -27.38 -20.18
CA ALA A 169 -6.64 -27.44 -21.57
C ALA A 169 -5.48 -27.13 -22.54
N TYR A 170 -4.68 -26.10 -22.25
CA TYR A 170 -3.46 -25.80 -23.00
C TYR A 170 -2.45 -26.97 -22.96
N PHE A 171 -2.10 -27.49 -21.78
CA PHE A 171 -1.10 -28.55 -21.67
C PHE A 171 -1.56 -29.89 -22.24
N PHE A 172 -2.85 -30.23 -22.19
CA PHE A 172 -3.38 -31.46 -22.78
C PHE A 172 -3.40 -31.43 -24.30
N ASN A 173 -3.58 -30.25 -24.89
CA ASN A 173 -3.52 -30.07 -26.34
C ASN A 173 -2.07 -30.04 -26.85
N THR A 174 -1.14 -29.53 -26.05
CA THR A 174 0.23 -29.24 -26.52
C THR A 174 1.26 -30.31 -26.13
N ASN A 175 1.09 -30.98 -24.99
CA ASN A 175 2.03 -32.02 -24.54
C ASN A 175 1.75 -33.34 -25.26
N LYS A 176 2.77 -33.88 -25.92
CA LYS A 176 2.74 -35.25 -26.44
C LYS A 176 3.31 -36.18 -25.37
N ASP A 177 2.70 -37.35 -25.22
CA ASP A 177 3.18 -38.43 -24.37
C ASP A 177 4.06 -39.40 -25.17
N LEU A 178 4.70 -40.34 -24.47
CA LEU A 178 5.65 -41.31 -25.05
C LEU A 178 5.01 -42.11 -26.19
N PHE A 179 3.71 -42.42 -26.06
CA PHE A 179 2.91 -43.06 -27.09
C PHE A 179 2.73 -42.17 -28.34
N LYS A 180 2.36 -40.89 -28.18
CA LYS A 180 2.22 -39.95 -29.31
C LYS A 180 3.55 -39.55 -29.95
N MET A 181 4.68 -39.61 -29.24
CA MET A 181 6.00 -39.26 -29.78
C MET A 181 6.75 -40.43 -30.42
N PHE A 182 6.58 -41.65 -29.88
CA PHE A 182 7.41 -42.81 -30.25
C PHE A 182 6.61 -44.08 -30.52
N GLY A 183 5.27 -44.05 -30.48
CA GLY A 183 4.41 -45.20 -30.79
C GLY A 183 4.40 -46.31 -29.75
N VAL A 184 5.06 -46.14 -28.61
CA VAL A 184 5.19 -47.18 -27.57
C VAL A 184 3.91 -47.23 -26.72
N ARG A 185 3.13 -48.31 -26.84
CA ARG A 185 2.00 -48.58 -25.93
C ARG A 185 2.51 -49.10 -24.59
N VAL A 186 2.02 -48.50 -23.51
CA VAL A 186 2.10 -49.05 -22.17
C VAL A 186 0.69 -49.53 -21.84
N ASP A 187 0.41 -50.82 -22.04
CA ASP A 187 -0.85 -51.41 -21.59
C ASP A 187 -0.89 -51.33 -20.06
N MET A 188 -1.75 -50.45 -19.53
CA MET A 188 -1.88 -50.21 -18.09
C MET A 188 -2.77 -51.24 -17.37
N GLU A 189 -3.27 -52.27 -18.08
CA GLU A 189 -4.29 -53.21 -17.57
C GLU A 189 -3.79 -54.66 -17.43
N GLY A 190 -2.51 -54.95 -17.72
CA GLY A 190 -1.95 -56.32 -17.67
C GLY A 190 -1.08 -56.63 -16.44
N PRO A 191 -0.94 -57.93 -16.06
CA PRO A 191 0.00 -58.40 -15.02
C PRO A 191 1.46 -57.99 -15.28
N PRO A 192 2.36 -58.11 -14.29
CA PRO A 192 3.71 -57.51 -14.30
C PRO A 192 4.65 -57.91 -15.46
N ASP A 193 4.35 -58.99 -16.20
CA ASP A 193 5.29 -59.64 -17.12
C ASP A 193 4.98 -59.47 -18.63
N MET A 194 4.09 -58.56 -19.04
CA MET A 194 3.87 -58.35 -20.48
C MET A 194 4.90 -57.39 -21.11
N GLN A 195 5.76 -57.98 -21.94
CA GLN A 195 6.74 -57.33 -22.80
C GLN A 195 6.11 -56.21 -23.66
N VAL A 196 6.90 -55.16 -23.88
CA VAL A 196 6.60 -54.02 -24.77
C VAL A 196 6.15 -54.55 -26.14
N ARG A 197 4.85 -54.46 -26.45
CA ARG A 197 4.34 -54.69 -27.80
C ARG A 197 4.56 -53.42 -28.62
N THR A 198 5.69 -53.35 -29.32
CA THR A 198 5.81 -52.46 -30.48
C THR A 198 4.82 -52.93 -31.54
N LEU A 199 3.78 -52.14 -31.79
CA LEU A 199 2.95 -52.29 -32.98
C LEU A 199 3.85 -52.14 -34.21
N GLY A 200 3.60 -53.01 -35.19
CA GLY A 200 4.40 -53.15 -36.41
C GLY A 200 4.66 -51.86 -37.15
N ASP A 201 5.77 -51.88 -37.88
CA ASP A 201 6.23 -50.89 -38.86
C ASP A 201 6.91 -49.62 -38.34
N THR A 202 7.93 -49.79 -37.49
CA THR A 202 9.04 -48.81 -37.39
C THR A 202 10.39 -49.49 -37.21
N LYS A 203 10.68 -50.48 -38.05
CA LYS A 203 12.02 -51.12 -38.13
C LYS A 203 13.11 -50.22 -38.75
N TYR A 204 12.84 -48.95 -39.07
CA TYR A 204 13.77 -48.10 -39.83
C TYR A 204 14.50 -46.99 -39.06
N ILE A 205 14.34 -46.84 -37.74
CA ILE A 205 15.02 -45.76 -36.98
C ILE A 205 16.02 -46.29 -35.92
N ILE A 206 15.99 -47.58 -35.58
CA ILE A 206 16.82 -48.12 -34.49
C ILE A 206 18.23 -48.53 -34.97
N GLN A 207 18.47 -48.67 -36.28
CA GLN A 207 19.70 -49.31 -36.79
C GLN A 207 20.80 -48.38 -37.33
N LYS A 208 20.79 -47.06 -37.03
CA LYS A 208 21.85 -46.14 -37.50
C LYS A 208 22.66 -45.42 -36.41
N HIS A 209 22.55 -45.84 -35.15
CA HIS A 209 23.37 -45.32 -34.05
C HIS A 209 23.99 -46.42 -33.17
N ALA A 210 24.37 -47.55 -33.76
CA ALA A 210 24.99 -48.67 -33.07
C ALA A 210 26.52 -48.56 -32.90
N GLU A 211 27.12 -47.39 -33.14
CA GLU A 211 28.56 -47.17 -32.92
C GLU A 211 28.81 -45.83 -32.23
N LYS A 212 28.36 -45.70 -30.99
CA LYS A 212 29.01 -44.81 -30.03
C LYS A 212 29.11 -45.54 -28.69
N PRO A 213 30.30 -45.57 -28.05
CA PRO A 213 30.46 -46.19 -26.74
C PRO A 213 29.49 -45.53 -25.75
N PRO A 214 29.01 -46.27 -24.71
CA PRO A 214 28.05 -45.73 -23.77
C PRO A 214 28.61 -44.44 -23.17
N PRO A 215 27.88 -43.31 -23.18
CA PRO A 215 28.38 -42.09 -22.58
C PRO A 215 28.69 -42.38 -21.12
N LYS A 216 29.96 -42.12 -20.74
CA LYS A 216 30.45 -42.22 -19.35
C LYS A 216 29.39 -41.66 -18.41
N LYS A 217 29.00 -42.44 -17.39
CA LYS A 217 28.05 -42.07 -16.31
C LYS A 217 28.24 -40.61 -15.91
N SER A 218 27.51 -39.69 -16.55
CA SER A 218 27.59 -38.29 -16.22
C SER A 218 26.94 -38.15 -14.85
N ARG A 219 27.72 -37.71 -13.86
CA ARG A 219 27.30 -37.41 -12.49
C ARG A 219 26.25 -36.28 -12.47
N ARG A 220 25.01 -36.56 -12.87
CA ARG A 220 23.83 -35.72 -12.60
C ARG A 220 22.80 -36.54 -11.84
N GLY A 221 22.85 -36.42 -10.51
CA GLY A 221 21.79 -36.71 -9.54
C GLY A 221 21.41 -38.18 -9.34
N LYS A 222 21.54 -38.69 -8.10
CA LYS A 222 20.84 -39.93 -7.68
C LYS A 222 19.34 -39.78 -7.96
N GLU A 223 18.74 -40.76 -8.62
CA GLU A 223 17.29 -40.87 -8.80
C GLU A 223 16.61 -40.80 -7.42
N TRP A 224 15.52 -40.04 -7.33
CA TRP A 224 14.81 -39.88 -6.07
C TRP A 224 13.79 -41.01 -5.92
N ARG A 225 13.92 -41.82 -4.86
CA ARG A 225 13.07 -43.00 -4.65
C ARG A 225 11.63 -42.58 -4.39
N VAL A 226 10.71 -43.19 -5.13
CA VAL A 226 9.25 -43.06 -4.99
C VAL A 226 8.65 -44.44 -5.16
N ASP A 227 7.83 -44.86 -4.21
CA ASP A 227 7.23 -46.20 -4.20
C ASP A 227 5.74 -46.14 -4.59
N THR A 228 5.03 -45.08 -4.21
CA THR A 228 3.60 -44.88 -4.46
C THR A 228 3.32 -43.44 -4.94
N TYR A 229 2.34 -43.27 -5.82
CA TYR A 229 1.93 -41.95 -6.32
C TYR A 229 0.42 -41.89 -6.61
N MET A 230 -0.13 -40.68 -6.62
CA MET A 230 -1.54 -40.44 -6.99
C MET A 230 -1.67 -40.35 -8.51
N THR A 231 -2.55 -41.18 -9.07
CA THR A 231 -2.90 -41.13 -10.50
C THR A 231 -4.00 -40.11 -10.77
N SER A 232 -4.98 -40.02 -9.88
CA SER A 232 -5.98 -38.96 -9.84
C SER A 232 -6.11 -38.50 -8.38
N PRO A 233 -6.82 -37.40 -8.08
CA PRO A 233 -6.99 -36.92 -6.71
C PRO A 233 -7.50 -37.97 -5.70
N PHE A 234 -8.10 -39.06 -6.17
CA PHE A 234 -8.69 -40.11 -5.32
C PHE A 234 -8.10 -41.52 -5.55
N ASN A 235 -7.14 -41.70 -6.47
CA ASN A 235 -6.62 -43.04 -6.82
C ASN A 235 -5.09 -43.13 -6.68
N MET A 236 -4.60 -44.12 -5.93
CA MET A 236 -3.17 -44.39 -5.72
C MET A 236 -2.69 -45.58 -6.57
N ARG A 237 -1.45 -45.52 -7.08
CA ARG A 237 -0.78 -46.65 -7.77
C ARG A 237 0.69 -46.75 -7.36
N LEU A 238 1.28 -47.92 -7.64
CA LEU A 238 2.70 -48.19 -7.44
C LEU A 238 3.55 -47.56 -8.55
N ALA A 239 4.65 -46.91 -8.18
CA ALA A 239 5.62 -46.40 -9.14
C ALA A 239 6.46 -47.57 -9.69
N ARG A 240 6.44 -47.77 -11.02
CA ARG A 240 7.30 -48.79 -11.67
C ARG A 240 8.68 -48.22 -11.94
N LYS A 241 9.71 -49.08 -11.85
CA LYS A 241 11.10 -48.70 -12.11
C LYS A 241 11.29 -48.38 -13.60
N SER A 242 11.95 -47.26 -13.90
CA SER A 242 12.17 -46.76 -15.27
C SER A 242 13.44 -47.27 -15.96
N PHE A 243 14.15 -48.26 -15.38
CA PHE A 243 15.44 -48.76 -15.88
C PHE A 243 15.41 -49.34 -17.31
N HIS A 244 14.22 -49.65 -17.85
CA HIS A 244 14.05 -50.29 -19.16
C HIS A 244 13.92 -49.31 -20.34
N TYR A 245 13.95 -47.99 -20.12
CA TYR A 245 13.83 -46.98 -21.18
C TYR A 245 15.14 -46.23 -21.43
N ASP A 246 15.41 -45.91 -22.70
CA ASP A 246 16.55 -45.07 -23.08
C ASP A 246 16.43 -43.68 -22.44
N ARG A 247 17.48 -43.27 -21.72
CA ARG A 247 17.55 -41.96 -21.07
C ARG A 247 17.37 -40.82 -22.07
N ALA A 248 17.84 -40.98 -23.30
CA ALA A 248 17.66 -39.97 -24.35
C ALA A 248 16.18 -39.77 -24.72
N MET A 249 15.37 -40.83 -24.65
CA MET A 249 13.92 -40.78 -24.91
C MET A 249 13.18 -40.07 -23.78
N LEU A 250 13.48 -40.42 -22.52
CA LEU A 250 12.89 -39.77 -21.34
C LEU A 250 13.23 -38.27 -21.29
N GLU A 251 14.47 -37.90 -21.63
CA GLU A 251 14.88 -36.50 -21.72
C GLU A 251 14.16 -35.71 -22.82
N ARG A 252 13.83 -36.33 -23.97
CA ARG A 252 13.07 -35.67 -25.04
C ARG A 252 11.66 -35.29 -24.56
N VAL A 253 11.01 -36.18 -23.79
CA VAL A 253 9.69 -35.90 -23.21
C VAL A 253 9.75 -34.72 -22.23
N PHE A 254 10.75 -34.69 -21.34
CA PHE A 254 10.91 -33.57 -20.41
C PHE A 254 11.21 -32.25 -21.14
N ARG A 255 12.09 -32.25 -22.15
CA ARG A 255 12.41 -31.05 -22.94
C ARG A 255 11.19 -30.47 -23.67
N GLN A 256 10.32 -31.32 -24.24
CA GLN A 256 9.08 -30.85 -24.86
C GLN A 256 8.18 -30.16 -23.83
N ASN A 257 7.93 -30.82 -22.69
CA ASN A 257 7.08 -30.25 -21.64
C ASN A 257 7.66 -28.95 -21.06
N HIS A 258 9.00 -28.85 -20.93
CA HIS A 258 9.66 -27.61 -20.50
C HIS A 258 9.49 -26.48 -21.52
N THR A 259 9.54 -26.78 -22.82
CA THR A 259 9.35 -25.77 -23.88
C THR A 259 7.91 -25.24 -23.87
N MET A 260 6.92 -26.13 -23.73
CA MET A 260 5.51 -25.72 -23.67
C MET A 260 5.19 -24.93 -22.42
N ALA A 261 5.83 -25.26 -21.30
CA ALA A 261 5.78 -24.47 -20.09
C ALA A 261 6.37 -23.08 -20.30
N ALA A 262 7.56 -22.96 -20.89
CA ALA A 262 8.18 -21.65 -21.16
C ALA A 262 7.31 -20.77 -22.09
N ILE A 263 6.64 -21.34 -23.09
CA ILE A 263 5.69 -20.59 -23.95
C ILE A 263 4.49 -20.10 -23.14
N PHE A 264 3.91 -20.95 -22.29
CA PHE A 264 2.83 -20.54 -21.39
C PHE A 264 3.27 -19.40 -20.46
N GLU A 265 4.51 -19.47 -19.97
CA GLU A 265 5.09 -18.42 -19.14
C GLU A 265 5.17 -17.06 -19.89
N MET A 266 5.63 -17.07 -21.15
CA MET A 266 5.69 -15.86 -21.98
C MET A 266 4.29 -15.27 -22.26
N ILE A 267 3.29 -16.11 -22.53
CA ILE A 267 1.91 -15.66 -22.76
C ILE A 267 1.36 -14.99 -21.50
N LEU A 268 1.58 -15.58 -20.32
CA LEU A 268 1.10 -15.02 -19.06
C LEU A 268 1.77 -13.66 -18.76
N ILE A 269 3.08 -13.53 -18.98
CA ILE A 269 3.80 -12.25 -18.83
C ILE A 269 3.25 -11.21 -19.82
N GLY A 270 2.99 -11.60 -21.07
CA GLY A 270 2.38 -10.70 -22.06
C GLY A 270 1.00 -10.20 -21.64
N ALA A 271 0.17 -11.06 -21.06
CA ALA A 271 -1.15 -10.68 -20.52
C ALA A 271 -1.03 -9.68 -19.35
N LEU A 272 -0.04 -9.84 -18.47
CA LEU A 272 0.22 -8.89 -17.38
C LEU A 272 0.63 -7.50 -17.89
N ILE A 273 1.52 -7.45 -18.88
CA ILE A 273 1.92 -6.19 -19.51
C ILE A 273 0.72 -5.52 -20.18
N ALA A 274 -0.12 -6.29 -20.89
CA ALA A 274 -1.34 -5.78 -21.48
C ALA A 274 -2.29 -5.18 -20.43
N LEU A 275 -2.48 -5.85 -19.29
CA LEU A 275 -3.30 -5.33 -18.20
C LEU A 275 -2.76 -4.01 -17.64
N GLY A 276 -1.43 -3.87 -17.52
CA GLY A 276 -0.79 -2.62 -17.15
C GLY A 276 -0.98 -1.49 -18.17
N LEU A 277 -0.97 -1.79 -19.48
CA LEU A 277 -1.22 -0.81 -20.54
C LEU A 277 -2.67 -0.28 -20.53
N PHE A 278 -3.65 -1.13 -20.23
CA PHE A 278 -5.08 -0.77 -20.21
C PHE A 278 -5.63 -0.37 -18.84
N ARG A 279 -4.75 -0.11 -17.85
CA ARG A 279 -5.10 0.18 -16.46
C ARG A 279 -6.05 1.36 -16.21
N GLU A 280 -6.20 2.26 -17.18
CA GLU A 280 -7.10 3.43 -17.10
C GLU A 280 -8.55 3.09 -17.43
N VAL A 281 -8.77 1.96 -18.08
CA VAL A 281 -10.11 1.45 -18.34
C VAL A 281 -10.57 0.75 -17.07
N LYS A 282 -11.66 1.25 -16.47
CA LYS A 282 -12.20 0.77 -15.18
C LYS A 282 -12.32 -0.76 -15.10
N TYR A 283 -12.71 -1.42 -16.19
CA TYR A 283 -12.86 -2.89 -16.26
C TYR A 283 -11.54 -3.68 -16.20
N PHE A 284 -10.39 -3.05 -16.48
CA PHE A 284 -9.07 -3.69 -16.39
C PHE A 284 -8.38 -3.44 -15.05
N MET A 285 -8.99 -2.62 -14.18
CA MET A 285 -8.55 -2.41 -12.80
C MET A 285 -9.06 -3.56 -11.93
N ILE A 286 -8.37 -4.70 -12.01
CA ILE A 286 -8.62 -5.85 -11.14
C ILE A 286 -8.25 -5.52 -9.68
N PRO A 287 -8.74 -6.29 -8.68
CA PRO A 287 -8.37 -6.08 -7.29
C PRO A 287 -6.85 -6.02 -7.09
N ALA A 288 -6.38 -5.15 -6.20
CA ALA A 288 -4.95 -4.95 -5.98
C ALA A 288 -4.29 -6.20 -5.39
N GLY A 289 -4.97 -6.94 -4.52
CA GLY A 289 -4.49 -8.24 -4.04
C GLY A 289 -4.23 -9.20 -5.21
N ALA A 290 -5.11 -9.23 -6.20
CA ALA A 290 -4.96 -10.05 -7.40
C ALA A 290 -3.72 -9.63 -8.20
N SER A 291 -3.50 -8.33 -8.31
CA SER A 291 -2.32 -7.76 -8.99
C SER A 291 -1.02 -8.05 -8.25
N ILE A 292 -1.02 -8.01 -6.92
CA ILE A 292 0.11 -8.42 -6.08
C ILE A 292 0.40 -9.92 -6.29
N ILE A 293 -0.62 -10.79 -6.30
CA ILE A 293 -0.47 -12.22 -6.60
C ILE A 293 0.16 -12.43 -7.98
N LEU A 294 -0.27 -11.67 -8.99
CA LEU A 294 0.30 -11.72 -10.34
C LEU A 294 1.76 -11.27 -10.37
N LEU A 295 2.12 -10.22 -9.64
CA LEU A 295 3.51 -9.78 -9.49
C LEU A 295 4.37 -10.89 -8.87
N PHE A 296 3.89 -11.53 -7.80
CA PHE A 296 4.57 -12.67 -7.20
C PHE A 296 4.66 -13.88 -8.14
N THR A 297 3.62 -14.11 -8.94
CA THR A 297 3.60 -15.14 -9.99
C THR A 297 4.71 -14.88 -11.00
N MET A 298 4.85 -13.64 -11.47
CA MET A 298 5.93 -13.22 -12.37
C MET A 298 7.31 -13.40 -11.74
N PHE A 299 7.53 -12.95 -10.50
CA PHE A 299 8.83 -13.13 -9.83
C PHE A 299 9.18 -14.60 -9.65
N LEU A 300 8.20 -15.43 -9.30
CA LEU A 300 8.38 -16.87 -9.16
C LEU A 300 8.83 -17.47 -10.51
N MET A 301 8.17 -17.13 -11.61
CA MET A 301 8.50 -17.64 -12.95
C MET A 301 9.86 -17.15 -13.44
N LEU A 302 10.13 -15.85 -13.35
CA LEU A 302 11.39 -15.23 -13.77
C LEU A 302 12.59 -15.84 -13.01
N THR A 303 12.42 -16.04 -11.71
CA THR A 303 13.44 -16.67 -10.88
C THR A 303 13.78 -18.06 -11.40
N ASN A 304 12.80 -18.88 -11.77
CA ASN A 304 13.07 -20.23 -12.26
C ASN A 304 13.59 -20.26 -13.68
N ALA A 305 13.14 -19.37 -14.56
CA ALA A 305 13.72 -19.19 -15.90
C ALA A 305 15.21 -18.85 -15.81
N LEU A 306 15.60 -17.90 -14.94
CA LEU A 306 16.99 -17.52 -14.72
C LEU A 306 17.82 -18.66 -14.11
N LYS A 307 17.28 -19.41 -13.14
CA LYS A 307 17.95 -20.62 -12.63
C LYS A 307 18.16 -21.69 -13.70
N PHE A 308 17.20 -21.85 -14.61
CA PHE A 308 17.30 -22.81 -15.69
C PHE A 308 18.39 -22.41 -16.71
N TRP A 309 18.44 -21.14 -17.12
CA TRP A 309 19.43 -20.63 -18.07
C TRP A 309 20.84 -20.55 -17.46
N LEU A 310 20.97 -19.99 -16.26
CA LEU A 310 22.25 -19.67 -15.63
C LEU A 310 22.80 -20.82 -14.76
N ARG A 311 21.99 -21.85 -14.50
CA ARG A 311 22.35 -23.02 -13.69
C ARG A 311 22.95 -22.60 -12.33
N GLY A 312 24.14 -23.10 -12.01
CA GLY A 312 24.82 -22.83 -10.74
C GLY A 312 25.23 -21.37 -10.53
N TRP A 313 25.30 -20.56 -11.60
CA TRP A 313 25.69 -19.14 -11.54
C TRP A 313 24.52 -18.19 -11.21
N SER A 314 23.30 -18.73 -11.09
CA SER A 314 22.09 -17.93 -10.85
C SER A 314 22.23 -16.99 -9.65
N PHE A 315 22.76 -17.45 -8.51
CA PHE A 315 22.98 -16.60 -7.33
C PHE A 315 23.98 -15.46 -7.56
N THR A 316 25.09 -15.73 -8.26
CA THR A 316 26.08 -14.69 -8.60
C THR A 316 25.47 -13.64 -9.52
N VAL A 317 24.71 -14.06 -10.54
CA VAL A 317 24.05 -13.15 -11.46
C VAL A 317 22.96 -12.34 -10.77
N TYR A 318 22.19 -12.92 -9.84
CA TYR A 318 21.25 -12.15 -9.02
C TYR A 318 21.95 -11.05 -8.23
N GLY A 319 23.11 -11.36 -7.63
CA GLY A 319 23.92 -10.36 -6.92
C GLY A 319 24.39 -9.23 -7.83
N LEU A 320 24.92 -9.57 -9.02
CA LEU A 320 25.36 -8.57 -10.00
C LEU A 320 24.22 -7.72 -10.54
N LEU A 321 23.07 -8.34 -10.85
CA LEU A 321 21.88 -7.63 -11.32
C LEU A 321 21.33 -6.70 -10.25
N PHE A 322 21.34 -7.12 -8.97
CA PHE A 322 20.98 -6.26 -7.85
C PHE A 322 21.90 -5.04 -7.75
N LEU A 323 23.22 -5.24 -7.82
CA LEU A 323 24.19 -4.14 -7.81
C LEU A 323 24.01 -3.20 -9.01
N LEU A 324 23.72 -3.75 -10.19
CA LEU A 324 23.47 -2.98 -11.41
C LEU A 324 22.19 -2.15 -11.29
N ILE A 325 21.08 -2.75 -10.83
CA ILE A 325 19.81 -2.04 -10.62
C ILE A 325 20.01 -0.94 -9.58
N ASN A 326 20.72 -1.22 -8.48
CA ASN A 326 21.04 -0.24 -7.45
C ASN A 326 21.86 0.93 -8.01
N PHE A 327 22.88 0.65 -8.85
CA PHE A 327 23.65 1.68 -9.54
C PHE A 327 22.82 2.46 -10.56
N MET A 328 21.92 1.81 -11.29
CA MET A 328 21.03 2.48 -12.26
C MET A 328 20.00 3.39 -11.56
N ALA A 329 19.55 3.03 -10.36
CA ALA A 329 18.52 3.74 -9.62
C ALA A 329 18.90 5.19 -9.22
N GLN A 330 20.19 5.56 -9.28
CA GLN A 330 20.65 6.92 -9.01
C GLN A 330 20.38 7.90 -10.16
N PHE A 331 20.14 7.41 -11.38
CA PHE A 331 19.91 8.26 -12.55
C PHE A 331 18.42 8.56 -12.72
N GLU A 332 18.08 9.83 -12.98
CA GLU A 332 16.69 10.31 -13.13
C GLU A 332 15.92 9.54 -14.23
N PHE A 333 16.61 9.02 -15.25
CA PHE A 333 15.96 8.21 -16.28
C PHE A 333 15.29 6.94 -15.71
N PHE A 334 15.98 6.23 -14.82
CA PHE A 334 15.49 5.00 -14.19
C PHE A 334 14.63 5.27 -12.96
N ASN A 335 14.88 6.37 -12.27
CA ASN A 335 14.09 6.81 -11.13
C ASN A 335 13.71 8.30 -11.28
N PRO A 336 12.68 8.63 -12.08
CA PRO A 336 12.31 10.01 -12.42
C PRO A 336 11.74 10.82 -11.24
N GLY A 337 11.60 10.21 -10.06
CA GLY A 337 10.86 10.77 -8.94
C GLY A 337 9.36 10.91 -9.23
N ASN A 338 8.56 11.04 -8.18
CA ASN A 338 7.20 11.57 -8.32
C ASN A 338 7.28 13.10 -8.26
N ARG A 339 6.61 13.79 -9.20
CA ARG A 339 6.63 15.25 -9.31
C ARG A 339 5.34 15.85 -8.74
N ALA A 340 5.44 17.01 -8.11
CA ALA A 340 4.27 17.80 -7.70
C ALA A 340 3.53 18.37 -8.92
N VAL A 341 2.26 17.99 -9.10
CA VAL A 341 1.47 18.35 -10.29
C VAL A 341 1.09 19.83 -10.24
N GLY A 342 1.27 20.54 -11.35
CA GLY A 342 1.04 21.98 -11.50
C GLY A 342 2.32 22.82 -11.50
N MET A 343 3.46 22.27 -11.07
CA MET A 343 4.75 22.96 -11.09
C MET A 343 5.51 22.81 -12.41
N ASN A 344 6.30 23.82 -12.78
CA ASN A 344 7.16 23.77 -13.96
C ASN A 344 8.57 23.20 -13.63
N TYR A 345 8.88 22.00 -14.13
CA TYR A 345 10.18 21.32 -13.94
C TYR A 345 11.19 21.63 -15.05
N GLN A 346 10.79 22.33 -16.11
CA GLN A 346 11.61 22.60 -17.30
C GLN A 346 12.24 24.00 -17.28
N THR A 347 12.18 24.71 -16.14
CA THR A 347 12.78 26.03 -15.98
C THR A 347 14.30 25.97 -16.08
N GLN A 348 14.92 27.00 -16.67
CA GLN A 348 16.37 27.07 -16.85
C GLN A 348 17.11 27.26 -15.52
N SER A 349 16.52 28.00 -14.58
CA SER A 349 17.05 28.24 -13.22
C SER A 349 16.21 27.53 -12.18
N LYS A 350 16.71 26.40 -11.66
CA LYS A 350 16.17 25.79 -10.44
C LYS A 350 16.70 26.56 -9.22
N PRO A 351 15.88 26.85 -8.20
CA PRO A 351 16.36 27.49 -6.97
C PRO A 351 17.39 26.60 -6.26
N ALA A 352 18.46 27.22 -5.78
CA ALA A 352 19.54 26.53 -5.09
C ALA A 352 19.10 26.18 -3.66
N TYR A 353 19.02 24.90 -3.32
CA TYR A 353 18.70 24.44 -1.98
C TYR A 353 19.93 24.49 -1.08
N THR A 354 20.33 25.71 -0.71
CA THR A 354 21.49 26.03 0.12
C THR A 354 21.11 26.93 1.28
N ILE A 355 21.88 26.89 2.37
CA ILE A 355 21.61 27.70 3.56
C ILE A 355 21.62 29.19 3.22
N ASP A 356 22.61 29.65 2.45
CA ASP A 356 22.77 31.05 2.08
C ASP A 356 21.58 31.57 1.28
N HIS A 357 21.09 30.79 0.30
CA HIS A 357 19.90 31.16 -0.47
C HIS A 357 18.64 31.22 0.41
N LEU A 358 18.47 30.25 1.33
CA LEU A 358 17.34 30.22 2.25
C LEU A 358 17.38 31.39 3.25
N GLN A 359 18.58 31.79 3.70
CA GLN A 359 18.75 32.97 4.55
C GLN A 359 18.42 34.24 3.78
N ALA A 360 18.92 34.39 2.54
CA ALA A 360 18.59 35.53 1.69
C ALA A 360 17.08 35.70 1.45
N LEU A 361 16.35 34.59 1.28
CA LEU A 361 14.88 34.62 1.15
C LEU A 361 14.15 34.93 2.46
N ASN A 362 14.71 34.54 3.60
CA ASN A 362 14.05 34.71 4.90
C ASN A 362 14.30 36.07 5.55
N TYR A 363 15.43 36.74 5.26
CA TYR A 363 15.80 38.04 5.84
C TYR A 363 15.39 39.24 4.97
N ASP A 364 14.13 39.26 4.49
CA ASP A 364 13.52 40.46 3.89
C ASP A 364 12.46 41.04 4.85
N PRO A 365 12.83 42.05 5.67
CA PRO A 365 11.90 42.66 6.62
C PRO A 365 10.75 43.42 5.94
N GLU A 366 10.99 44.00 4.75
CA GLU A 366 9.98 44.78 4.04
C GLU A 366 8.89 43.86 3.50
N MET A 367 9.27 42.75 2.86
CA MET A 367 8.32 41.73 2.44
C MET A 367 7.58 41.11 3.61
N ASN A 368 8.27 40.84 4.73
CA ASN A 368 7.61 40.31 5.91
C ASN A 368 6.53 41.25 6.44
N HIS A 369 6.84 42.54 6.49
CA HIS A 369 5.87 43.56 6.90
C HIS A 369 4.67 43.63 5.94
N LYS A 370 4.90 43.48 4.62
CA LYS A 370 3.82 43.39 3.62
C LYS A 370 2.91 42.18 3.86
N ASP A 371 3.49 41.01 4.14
CA ASP A 371 2.72 39.78 4.38
C ASP A 371 1.94 39.85 5.71
N ILE A 372 2.55 40.39 6.77
CA ILE A 372 1.86 40.66 8.04
C ILE A 372 0.69 41.61 7.82
N SER A 373 0.91 42.71 7.11
CA SER A 373 -0.13 43.70 6.80
C SER A 373 -1.28 43.06 6.02
N ARG A 374 -0.97 42.22 5.01
CA ARG A 374 -1.98 41.47 4.26
C ARG A 374 -2.78 40.53 5.16
N THR A 375 -2.15 39.76 6.04
CA THR A 375 -2.88 38.88 6.96
C THR A 375 -3.71 39.65 7.98
N VAL A 376 -3.27 40.84 8.40
CA VAL A 376 -4.08 41.75 9.22
C VAL A 376 -5.34 42.19 8.47
N GLU A 377 -5.29 42.42 7.16
CA GLU A 377 -6.50 42.68 6.36
C GLU A 377 -7.46 41.48 6.35
N ILE A 378 -6.94 40.25 6.25
CA ILE A 378 -7.76 39.03 6.35
C ILE A 378 -8.40 38.93 7.73
N LEU A 379 -7.65 39.19 8.80
CA LEU A 379 -8.14 39.22 10.17
C LEU A 379 -9.22 40.30 10.36
N ASN A 380 -9.07 41.47 9.73
CA ASN A 380 -10.08 42.53 9.76
C ASN A 380 -11.36 42.12 8.99
N ASN A 381 -11.23 41.41 7.87
CA ASN A 381 -12.38 40.83 7.16
C ASN A 381 -13.09 39.77 8.01
N TRP A 382 -12.33 38.90 8.67
CA TRP A 382 -12.86 37.92 9.62
C TRP A 382 -13.58 38.60 10.79
N LYS A 383 -12.99 39.66 11.33
CA LYS A 383 -13.57 40.45 12.43
C LYS A 383 -14.90 41.05 12.00
N LYS A 384 -14.96 41.74 10.85
CA LYS A 384 -16.18 42.36 10.33
C LYS A 384 -17.32 41.34 10.18
N LYS A 385 -17.01 40.14 9.70
CA LYS A 385 -17.96 39.02 9.56
C LYS A 385 -18.51 38.54 10.91
N ASN A 386 -17.68 38.50 11.95
CA ASN A 386 -18.04 37.97 13.26
C ASN A 386 -18.61 39.04 14.20
N GLU A 387 -18.20 40.31 14.12
CA GLU A 387 -18.79 41.39 14.94
C GLU A 387 -20.29 41.57 14.69
N SER A 388 -20.74 41.41 13.45
CA SER A 388 -22.18 41.44 13.14
C SER A 388 -22.97 40.33 13.81
N LEU A 389 -22.32 39.22 14.17
CA LEU A 389 -22.94 38.10 14.88
C LEU A 389 -22.88 38.27 16.41
N TYR A 390 -22.01 39.14 16.91
CA TYR A 390 -21.68 39.34 18.32
C TYR A 390 -21.61 40.83 18.69
N PRO A 391 -22.72 41.60 18.62
CA PRO A 391 -22.69 43.05 18.81
C PRO A 391 -22.27 43.48 20.23
N GLU A 392 -22.49 42.63 21.23
CA GLU A 392 -22.25 42.96 22.64
C GLU A 392 -20.97 42.32 23.22
N LYS A 393 -20.26 41.47 22.46
CA LYS A 393 -19.06 40.77 22.94
C LYS A 393 -18.04 40.51 21.84
N LYS A 394 -16.76 40.50 22.19
CA LYS A 394 -15.71 40.14 21.21
C LYS A 394 -15.82 38.66 20.84
N PRO A 395 -15.81 38.30 19.55
CA PRO A 395 -15.88 36.90 19.14
C PRO A 395 -14.61 36.13 19.55
N LYS A 396 -14.73 34.82 19.76
CA LYS A 396 -13.58 33.92 19.92
C LYS A 396 -12.99 33.57 18.56
N LEU A 397 -11.67 33.53 18.43
CA LEU A 397 -11.00 33.12 17.20
C LEU A 397 -10.69 31.62 17.26
N VAL A 398 -11.08 30.85 16.24
CA VAL A 398 -10.88 29.40 16.22
C VAL A 398 -9.71 29.02 15.32
N ILE A 399 -8.81 28.18 15.84
CA ILE A 399 -7.74 27.52 15.08
C ILE A 399 -7.93 26.01 15.20
N VAL A 400 -7.86 25.30 14.08
CA VAL A 400 -7.99 23.84 14.04
C VAL A 400 -6.64 23.21 13.74
N ASN A 401 -6.24 22.30 14.63
CA ASN A 401 -5.12 21.41 14.49
C ASN A 401 -5.58 19.98 14.22
N THR A 402 -5.02 19.33 13.21
CA THR A 402 -5.41 17.98 12.79
C THR A 402 -4.22 17.03 12.85
N SER A 403 -4.41 15.86 13.44
CA SER A 403 -3.39 14.82 13.48
C SER A 403 -3.31 14.02 12.17
N GLY A 404 -2.15 13.44 11.91
CA GLY A 404 -2.02 12.44 10.87
C GLY A 404 -2.65 11.11 11.27
N GLY A 405 -2.73 10.17 10.31
CA GLY A 405 -3.34 8.86 10.56
C GLY A 405 -3.97 8.16 9.35
N GLY A 406 -3.58 8.52 8.13
CA GLY A 406 -4.16 7.94 6.90
C GLY A 406 -5.65 8.22 6.75
N LEU A 407 -6.39 7.29 6.14
CA LEU A 407 -7.82 7.45 5.88
C LEU A 407 -8.64 7.60 7.16
N ARG A 408 -8.24 6.92 8.24
CA ARG A 408 -8.87 7.06 9.56
C ARG A 408 -8.88 8.50 10.06
N ALA A 409 -7.73 9.19 10.01
CA ALA A 409 -7.65 10.57 10.44
C ALA A 409 -8.46 11.51 9.53
N ALA A 410 -8.55 11.20 8.23
CA ALA A 410 -9.39 11.96 7.30
C ALA A 410 -10.89 11.85 7.66
N VAL A 411 -11.39 10.62 7.84
CA VAL A 411 -12.79 10.36 8.22
C VAL A 411 -13.09 10.95 9.59
N TRP A 412 -12.22 10.74 10.59
CA TRP A 412 -12.39 11.28 11.93
C TRP A 412 -12.42 12.80 11.93
N THR A 413 -11.47 13.44 11.24
CA THR A 413 -11.39 14.91 11.18
C THR A 413 -12.62 15.51 10.53
N PHE A 414 -13.04 14.93 9.40
CA PHE A 414 -14.26 15.35 8.74
C PHE A 414 -15.48 15.22 9.66
N ARG A 415 -15.65 14.05 10.28
CA ARG A 415 -16.79 13.76 11.17
C ARG A 415 -16.82 14.67 12.40
N ALA A 416 -15.68 14.83 13.07
CA ALA A 416 -15.57 15.60 14.30
C ALA A 416 -15.87 17.09 14.05
N LEU A 417 -15.33 17.67 12.97
CA LEU A 417 -15.58 19.06 12.61
C LEU A 417 -17.00 19.27 12.08
N GLN A 418 -17.53 18.36 11.26
CA GLN A 418 -18.92 18.40 10.79
C GLN A 418 -19.89 18.38 11.99
N TYR A 419 -19.68 17.46 12.94
CA TYR A 419 -20.52 17.36 14.13
C TYR A 419 -20.39 18.60 15.03
N ALA A 420 -19.16 19.08 15.27
CA ALA A 420 -18.90 20.28 16.05
C ALA A 420 -19.57 21.53 15.44
N ASP A 421 -19.50 21.70 14.12
CA ASP A 421 -20.19 22.80 13.43
C ASP A 421 -21.71 22.67 13.56
N SER A 422 -22.24 21.46 13.39
CA SER A 422 -23.67 21.16 13.56
C SER A 422 -24.20 21.53 14.94
N VAL A 423 -23.55 21.04 16.01
CA VAL A 423 -23.99 21.28 17.41
C VAL A 423 -23.74 22.71 17.87
N SER A 424 -22.80 23.42 17.24
CA SER A 424 -22.58 24.86 17.48
C SER A 424 -23.57 25.77 16.73
N GLY A 425 -24.49 25.22 15.94
CA GLY A 425 -25.41 26.01 15.13
C GLY A 425 -24.71 26.71 13.95
N GLN A 426 -23.76 26.03 13.33
CA GLN A 426 -22.94 26.52 12.20
C GLN A 426 -22.07 27.73 12.55
N GLN A 427 -21.65 27.84 13.81
CA GLN A 427 -20.77 28.92 14.26
C GLN A 427 -19.30 28.54 14.12
N LEU A 428 -18.95 27.26 14.26
CA LEU A 428 -17.56 26.81 14.18
C LEU A 428 -16.87 27.26 12.88
N MET A 429 -17.46 26.97 11.72
CA MET A 429 -16.87 27.34 10.42
C MET A 429 -16.77 28.86 10.22
N LYS A 430 -17.66 29.65 10.82
CA LYS A 430 -17.64 31.13 10.73
C LYS A 430 -16.49 31.72 11.55
N HIS A 431 -16.22 31.15 12.73
CA HIS A 431 -15.17 31.58 13.64
C HIS A 431 -13.78 31.03 13.29
N MET A 432 -13.72 29.97 12.48
CA MET A 432 -12.46 29.37 12.05
C MET A 432 -11.64 30.37 11.24
N MET A 433 -10.40 30.60 11.68
CA MET A 433 -9.44 31.48 11.02
C MET A 433 -8.34 30.70 10.31
N LEU A 434 -7.85 29.61 10.93
CA LEU A 434 -6.71 28.85 10.46
C LEU A 434 -6.91 27.34 10.64
N ILE A 435 -6.54 26.56 9.62
CA ILE A 435 -6.40 25.11 9.66
C ILE A 435 -4.96 24.73 9.32
N THR A 436 -4.32 23.95 10.18
CA THR A 436 -2.97 23.40 9.95
C THR A 436 -2.82 22.07 10.66
N GLY A 437 -1.97 21.19 10.15
CA GLY A 437 -1.85 19.82 10.68
C GLY A 437 -1.15 18.89 9.72
N SER A 438 -1.33 17.58 9.91
CA SER A 438 -0.64 16.59 9.11
C SER A 438 -1.54 15.56 8.43
N SER A 439 -1.03 15.01 7.33
CA SER A 439 -1.54 13.82 6.66
C SER A 439 -3.05 13.81 6.37
N GLY A 440 -3.69 12.66 6.56
CA GLY A 440 -5.12 12.45 6.38
C GLY A 440 -6.01 13.44 7.13
N GLY A 441 -5.62 13.93 8.31
CA GLY A 441 -6.39 14.95 9.04
C GLY A 441 -6.58 16.22 8.21
N MET A 442 -5.53 16.67 7.52
CA MET A 442 -5.62 17.82 6.61
C MET A 442 -6.49 17.54 5.38
N ILE A 443 -6.52 16.29 4.89
CA ILE A 443 -7.41 15.92 3.78
C ILE A 443 -8.88 16.02 4.22
N GLY A 444 -9.23 15.48 5.40
CA GLY A 444 -10.57 15.56 5.96
C GLY A 444 -11.02 17.02 6.19
N ALA A 445 -10.15 17.83 6.78
CA ALA A 445 -10.42 19.25 6.99
C ALA A 445 -10.52 20.05 5.68
N ALA A 446 -9.70 19.75 4.69
CA ALA A 446 -9.75 20.38 3.37
C ALA A 446 -11.06 20.09 2.64
N TYR A 447 -11.55 18.85 2.73
CA TYR A 447 -12.82 18.47 2.14
C TYR A 447 -14.01 19.19 2.79
N LEU A 448 -14.05 19.29 4.12
CA LEU A 448 -15.08 20.08 4.81
C LEU A 448 -14.98 21.58 4.47
N ARG A 449 -13.76 22.14 4.44
CA ARG A 449 -13.51 23.53 4.04
C ARG A 449 -14.01 23.83 2.63
N GLU A 450 -13.81 22.92 1.69
CA GLU A 450 -14.30 23.05 0.30
C GLU A 450 -15.83 22.97 0.22
N LEU A 451 -16.46 22.02 0.93
CA LEU A 451 -17.92 21.94 1.01
C LEU A 451 -18.53 23.21 1.62
N TYR A 452 -17.88 23.76 2.65
CA TYR A 452 -18.28 25.04 3.24
C TYR A 452 -18.12 26.19 2.23
N TYR A 453 -17.00 26.26 1.50
CA TYR A 453 -16.83 27.28 0.46
C TYR A 453 -17.98 27.26 -0.54
N ARG A 454 -18.30 26.07 -1.05
CA ARG A 454 -19.37 25.90 -2.04
C ARG A 454 -20.77 26.13 -1.45
N SER A 455 -21.00 25.90 -0.15
CA SER A 455 -22.29 26.25 0.45
C SER A 455 -22.54 27.76 0.53
N GLN A 456 -21.48 28.58 0.42
CA GLN A 456 -21.57 30.04 0.43
C GLN A 456 -21.70 30.67 -0.98
N THR A 457 -21.47 29.92 -2.05
CA THR A 457 -21.53 30.42 -3.43
C THR A 457 -22.93 30.25 -4.05
N ALA A 458 -23.40 31.28 -4.77
CA ALA A 458 -24.77 31.37 -5.29
C ALA A 458 -25.18 30.21 -6.21
N ASP A 459 -24.24 29.58 -6.92
CA ASP A 459 -24.48 28.47 -7.85
C ASP A 459 -24.77 27.12 -7.15
N THR A 460 -24.58 27.04 -5.83
CA THR A 460 -24.57 25.78 -5.07
C THR A 460 -25.33 25.86 -3.74
N ASN A 461 -26.36 26.72 -3.66
CA ASN A 461 -27.31 26.87 -2.53
C ASN A 461 -28.05 25.58 -2.09
N HIS A 462 -27.66 24.40 -2.59
CA HIS A 462 -28.17 23.08 -2.25
C HIS A 462 -27.18 22.20 -1.45
N ILE A 463 -25.96 22.67 -1.14
CA ILE A 463 -25.00 21.90 -0.33
C ILE A 463 -25.39 21.94 1.15
N ASN A 464 -25.86 20.79 1.65
CA ASN A 464 -26.07 20.57 3.08
C ASN A 464 -24.81 19.96 3.71
N LEU A 465 -24.07 20.75 4.50
CA LEU A 465 -22.84 20.30 5.17
C LEU A 465 -23.04 19.09 6.09
N ASN A 466 -24.26 18.86 6.58
CA ASN A 466 -24.60 17.72 7.45
C ASN A 466 -24.96 16.45 6.66
N ASN A 467 -24.83 16.43 5.34
CA ASN A 467 -25.14 15.24 4.55
C ASN A 467 -24.19 14.08 4.91
N PRO A 468 -24.70 12.91 5.36
CA PRO A 468 -23.87 11.77 5.73
C PRO A 468 -23.09 11.19 4.56
N GLN A 469 -23.54 11.36 3.31
CA GLN A 469 -22.85 10.86 2.12
C GLN A 469 -21.43 11.41 2.00
N TYR A 470 -21.18 12.64 2.46
CA TYR A 470 -19.83 13.21 2.43
C TYR A 470 -18.86 12.43 3.32
N LEU A 471 -19.34 11.88 4.44
CA LEU A 471 -18.53 11.05 5.31
C LEU A 471 -18.18 9.71 4.64
N ASP A 472 -19.12 9.11 3.92
CA ASP A 472 -18.88 7.88 3.16
C ASP A 472 -17.90 8.11 2.00
N ASN A 473 -18.04 9.24 1.31
CA ASN A 473 -17.14 9.66 0.23
C ASN A 473 -15.69 9.76 0.71
N ILE A 474 -15.42 10.47 1.81
CA ILE A 474 -14.05 10.62 2.32
C ILE A 474 -13.49 9.31 2.91
N GLY A 475 -14.36 8.37 3.31
CA GLY A 475 -13.99 7.04 3.79
C GLY A 475 -13.86 5.98 2.69
N THR A 476 -13.97 6.35 1.42
CA THR A 476 -13.81 5.43 0.28
C THR A 476 -12.32 5.06 0.09
N ASP A 477 -12.06 3.83 -0.35
CA ASP A 477 -10.73 3.29 -0.50
C ASP A 477 -9.83 4.11 -1.45
N ILE A 478 -8.56 4.23 -1.08
CA ILE A 478 -7.48 4.77 -1.91
C ILE A 478 -6.31 3.79 -2.03
N LEU A 479 -6.23 2.78 -1.14
CA LEU A 479 -5.13 1.83 -1.10
C LEU A 479 -5.13 0.88 -2.30
N ASN A 480 -6.30 0.41 -2.73
CA ASN A 480 -6.48 -0.54 -3.83
C ASN A 480 -5.97 0.05 -5.17
N PRO A 481 -6.38 1.26 -5.62
CA PRO A 481 -5.79 1.89 -6.82
C PRO A 481 -4.27 2.11 -6.73
N MET A 482 -3.75 2.46 -5.55
CA MET A 482 -2.31 2.65 -5.37
C MET A 482 -1.55 1.32 -5.48
N ALA A 483 -2.01 0.27 -4.78
CA ALA A 483 -1.38 -1.03 -4.79
C ALA A 483 -1.47 -1.69 -6.19
N PHE A 484 -2.57 -1.46 -6.91
CA PHE A 484 -2.70 -1.79 -8.32
C PHE A 484 -1.61 -1.11 -9.16
N SER A 485 -1.44 0.21 -9.02
CA SER A 485 -0.41 0.98 -9.73
C SER A 485 1.01 0.49 -9.41
N VAL A 486 1.27 0.07 -8.16
CA VAL A 486 2.55 -0.54 -7.79
C VAL A 486 2.80 -1.81 -8.60
N ALA A 487 1.84 -2.73 -8.61
CA ALA A 487 2.00 -4.05 -9.22
C ALA A 487 2.14 -4.00 -10.74
N VAL A 488 1.44 -3.09 -11.42
CA VAL A 488 1.34 -3.07 -12.89
C VAL A 488 2.17 -2.00 -13.59
N ASN A 489 2.72 -1.02 -12.84
CA ASN A 489 3.45 0.09 -13.43
C ASN A 489 4.75 0.43 -12.70
N ASP A 490 4.77 0.55 -11.37
CA ASP A 490 5.99 1.03 -10.69
C ASP A 490 7.16 0.02 -10.71
N PHE A 491 6.87 -1.28 -10.78
CA PHE A 491 7.88 -2.33 -11.02
C PHE A 491 8.30 -2.47 -12.49
N PHE A 492 7.58 -1.81 -13.40
CA PHE A 492 7.85 -1.77 -14.83
C PHE A 492 8.32 -0.37 -15.26
N LEU A 493 8.48 -0.13 -16.55
CA LEU A 493 8.83 1.20 -17.07
C LEU A 493 7.59 2.11 -17.01
N ARG A 494 7.67 3.21 -16.25
CA ARG A 494 6.63 4.25 -16.14
C ARG A 494 6.50 5.05 -17.44
N ILE A 495 5.87 4.47 -18.45
CA ILE A 495 5.78 5.03 -19.81
C ILE A 495 4.60 5.99 -20.01
N GLN A 496 3.52 5.85 -19.24
CA GLN A 496 2.31 6.64 -19.42
C GLN A 496 2.45 8.04 -18.81
N GLN A 497 1.91 9.04 -19.52
CA GLN A 497 1.98 10.44 -19.16
C GLN A 497 0.60 11.10 -19.19
N PHE A 498 0.45 12.24 -18.52
CA PHE A 498 -0.71 13.12 -18.60
C PHE A 498 -0.27 14.58 -18.58
N GLU A 499 -1.15 15.46 -19.05
CA GLU A 499 -0.93 16.90 -19.03
C GLU A 499 -1.78 17.58 -17.96
N TYR A 500 -1.22 18.61 -17.34
CA TYR A 500 -1.91 19.47 -16.39
C TYR A 500 -1.29 20.87 -16.42
N GLU A 501 -2.10 21.91 -16.62
CA GLU A 501 -1.67 23.32 -16.75
C GLU A 501 -0.48 23.50 -17.72
N GLY A 502 -0.51 22.82 -18.87
CA GLY A 502 0.53 22.90 -19.90
C GLY A 502 1.85 22.18 -19.58
N GLN A 503 1.89 21.39 -18.50
CA GLN A 503 3.05 20.60 -18.09
C GLN A 503 2.75 19.10 -18.21
N THR A 504 3.76 18.30 -18.54
CA THR A 504 3.63 16.84 -18.70
C THR A 504 4.20 16.09 -17.51
N TYR A 505 3.43 15.14 -16.96
CA TYR A 505 3.77 14.34 -15.79
C TYR A 505 3.63 12.85 -16.10
N ARG A 506 4.37 12.00 -15.38
CA ARG A 506 4.22 10.54 -15.48
C ARG A 506 3.10 10.05 -14.55
N LYS A 507 2.33 9.07 -15.01
CA LYS A 507 1.30 8.40 -14.20
C LYS A 507 1.96 7.34 -13.31
N ASP A 508 2.07 7.61 -12.02
CA ASP A 508 2.58 6.68 -10.99
C ASP A 508 1.53 6.42 -9.90
N ARG A 509 1.91 5.74 -8.81
CA ARG A 509 1.00 5.52 -7.68
C ARG A 509 0.57 6.81 -6.94
N GLY A 510 1.33 7.91 -7.07
CA GLY A 510 0.95 9.22 -6.53
C GLY A 510 -0.16 9.86 -7.35
N PHE A 511 -0.10 9.73 -8.68
CA PHE A 511 -1.22 10.07 -9.56
C PHE A 511 -2.47 9.25 -9.21
N ALA A 512 -2.33 7.94 -8.98
CA ALA A 512 -3.46 7.08 -8.60
C ALA A 512 -4.12 7.54 -7.29
N PHE A 513 -3.32 7.94 -6.29
CA PHE A 513 -3.83 8.52 -5.05
C PHE A 513 -4.66 9.78 -5.29
N GLU A 514 -4.10 10.76 -6.01
CA GLU A 514 -4.76 12.06 -6.25
C GLU A 514 -6.04 11.89 -7.08
N GLN A 515 -5.99 11.02 -8.10
CA GLN A 515 -7.15 10.74 -8.93
C GLN A 515 -8.27 10.03 -8.15
N GLN A 516 -7.92 9.07 -7.29
CA GLN A 516 -8.92 8.40 -6.46
C GLN A 516 -9.52 9.37 -5.43
N LEU A 517 -8.70 10.19 -4.76
CA LEU A 517 -9.20 11.21 -3.82
C LEU A 517 -10.19 12.18 -4.49
N ASN A 518 -9.86 12.65 -5.69
CA ASN A 518 -10.78 13.49 -6.47
C ASN A 518 -12.05 12.73 -6.85
N THR A 519 -11.94 11.49 -7.31
CA THR A 519 -13.12 10.68 -7.66
C THR A 519 -14.03 10.48 -6.45
N ASN A 520 -13.45 10.11 -5.29
CA ASN A 520 -14.16 9.89 -4.04
C ASN A 520 -14.92 11.15 -3.59
N THR A 521 -14.33 12.32 -3.77
CA THR A 521 -14.90 13.61 -3.38
C THR A 521 -15.78 14.26 -4.46
N GLY A 522 -16.09 13.55 -5.55
CA GLY A 522 -16.90 14.11 -6.64
C GLY A 522 -16.20 15.23 -7.42
N ASN A 523 -14.86 15.21 -7.44
CA ASN A 523 -13.95 16.19 -8.03
C ASN A 523 -14.06 17.59 -7.43
N ILE A 524 -14.66 17.76 -6.25
CA ILE A 524 -14.79 19.10 -5.68
C ILE A 524 -13.45 19.69 -5.22
N LEU A 525 -12.45 18.84 -4.95
CA LEU A 525 -11.09 19.21 -4.56
C LEU A 525 -10.17 19.49 -5.77
N GLU A 526 -10.68 19.40 -7.00
CA GLU A 526 -9.92 19.66 -8.23
C GLU A 526 -9.73 21.17 -8.44
N HIS A 527 -8.78 21.74 -7.71
CA HIS A 527 -8.44 23.16 -7.76
C HIS A 527 -6.93 23.36 -7.76
N ARG A 528 -6.49 24.56 -8.15
CA ARG A 528 -5.10 25.02 -7.97
C ARG A 528 -5.00 25.78 -6.66
N LEU A 529 -3.79 25.88 -6.12
CA LEU A 529 -3.52 26.61 -4.89
C LEU A 529 -4.05 28.07 -4.95
N LYS A 530 -3.86 28.76 -6.08
CA LYS A 530 -4.32 30.14 -6.28
C LYS A 530 -5.84 30.32 -6.30
N ASP A 531 -6.60 29.27 -6.61
CA ASP A 531 -8.06 29.37 -6.71
C ASP A 531 -8.69 29.67 -5.32
N TYR A 532 -7.95 29.44 -4.24
CA TYR A 532 -8.35 29.79 -2.87
C TYR A 532 -7.93 31.20 -2.40
N THR A 533 -7.09 31.92 -3.15
CA THR A 533 -6.50 33.19 -2.68
C THR A 533 -7.55 34.26 -2.37
N ILE A 534 -8.60 34.38 -3.19
CA ILE A 534 -9.65 35.39 -2.96
C ILE A 534 -10.51 35.00 -1.75
N ALA A 535 -10.96 33.74 -1.70
CA ALA A 535 -11.86 33.25 -0.66
C ALA A 535 -11.23 33.25 0.75
N GLU A 536 -9.93 32.95 0.84
CA GLU A 536 -9.17 33.11 2.08
C GLU A 536 -8.98 34.59 2.42
N TYR A 537 -8.65 35.43 1.44
CA TYR A 537 -8.40 36.86 1.69
C TYR A 537 -9.66 37.60 2.20
N SER A 538 -10.83 37.29 1.66
CA SER A 538 -12.11 37.83 2.12
C SER A 538 -12.61 37.22 3.43
N ALA A 539 -11.86 36.29 4.04
CA ALA A 539 -12.26 35.50 5.19
C ALA A 539 -13.60 34.74 5.00
N THR A 540 -13.95 34.43 3.75
CA THR A 540 -15.10 33.58 3.41
C THR A 540 -14.87 32.17 3.88
N ILE A 541 -13.63 31.67 3.74
CA ILE A 541 -13.17 30.39 4.29
C ILE A 541 -11.92 30.60 5.14
N PRO A 542 -11.64 29.72 6.11
CA PRO A 542 -10.41 29.80 6.88
C PRO A 542 -9.18 29.62 6.00
N MET A 543 -8.07 30.26 6.41
CA MET A 543 -6.76 30.01 5.82
C MET A 543 -6.36 28.55 6.07
N MET A 544 -5.72 27.93 5.08
CA MET A 544 -5.10 26.62 5.24
C MET A 544 -3.59 26.72 5.02
N VAL A 545 -2.83 26.13 5.95
CA VAL A 545 -1.37 26.02 5.85
C VAL A 545 -1.00 24.54 5.95
N LEU A 546 -0.41 24.03 4.88
CA LEU A 546 0.17 22.68 4.84
C LEU A 546 1.66 22.77 5.17
N THR A 547 2.18 21.78 5.88
CA THR A 547 3.57 21.79 6.36
C THR A 547 4.30 20.46 6.12
N PRO A 548 4.35 19.93 4.88
CA PRO A 548 5.12 18.73 4.60
C PRO A 548 6.57 18.83 5.11
N SER A 549 7.12 17.69 5.51
CA SER A 549 8.48 17.61 6.07
C SER A 549 9.48 17.42 4.93
N ILE A 550 10.54 18.22 4.91
CA ILE A 550 11.66 18.08 3.97
C ILE A 550 12.62 17.01 4.47
N LEU A 551 13.00 16.08 3.61
CA LEU A 551 13.80 14.91 4.00
C LEU A 551 15.27 15.11 4.00
N ASN A 552 15.71 16.08 3.19
CA ASN A 552 17.10 16.44 3.08
C ASN A 552 17.65 16.87 4.45
N ASP A 553 16.87 17.57 5.28
CA ASP A 553 17.34 18.13 6.55
C ASP A 553 16.28 18.32 7.66
N GLY A 554 15.03 17.88 7.46
CA GLY A 554 13.99 17.90 8.49
C GLY A 554 13.23 19.22 8.67
N ARG A 555 13.43 20.21 7.78
CA ARG A 555 12.68 21.49 7.80
C ARG A 555 11.20 21.30 7.41
N ARG A 556 10.36 22.28 7.76
CA ARG A 556 8.97 22.34 7.28
C ARG A 556 8.89 23.15 5.99
N LEU A 557 8.16 22.63 5.02
CA LEU A 557 7.80 23.35 3.81
C LEU A 557 6.39 23.91 3.97
N TYR A 558 6.25 25.22 4.12
CA TYR A 558 4.98 25.92 4.29
C TYR A 558 4.32 26.17 2.93
N ILE A 559 3.12 25.63 2.73
CA ILE A 559 2.32 25.82 1.52
C ILE A 559 0.99 26.49 1.90
N SER A 560 0.68 27.63 1.30
CA SER A 560 -0.57 28.37 1.48
C SER A 560 -0.95 29.17 0.23
N ALA A 561 -2.23 29.49 0.09
CA ALA A 561 -2.72 30.36 -0.99
C ALA A 561 -2.49 31.86 -0.70
N GLN A 562 -2.14 32.21 0.54
CA GLN A 562 -1.67 33.53 0.96
C GLN A 562 -0.14 33.53 1.16
N PRO A 563 0.51 34.69 1.01
CA PRO A 563 1.90 34.84 1.41
C PRO A 563 2.02 34.80 2.94
N ILE A 564 3.01 34.06 3.44
CA ILE A 564 3.11 33.67 4.86
C ILE A 564 4.55 33.68 5.39
N SER A 565 5.41 34.59 4.93
CA SER A 565 6.81 34.66 5.37
C SER A 565 7.00 34.80 6.88
N TYR A 566 6.03 35.37 7.59
CA TYR A 566 6.07 35.47 9.06
C TYR A 566 6.08 34.08 9.74
N LEU A 567 5.70 33.00 9.04
CA LEU A 567 5.83 31.62 9.53
C LEU A 567 7.23 31.03 9.32
N THR A 568 8.07 31.59 8.45
CA THR A 568 9.43 31.10 8.21
C THR A 568 10.49 31.87 8.98
N GLN A 569 10.18 33.08 9.42
CA GLN A 569 11.13 33.94 10.13
C GLN A 569 11.28 33.60 11.62
N ASN A 570 12.52 33.60 12.09
CA ASN A 570 12.86 33.66 13.51
C ASN A 570 13.50 35.03 13.73
N ALA A 571 12.67 36.05 13.91
CA ALA A 571 13.15 37.40 14.12
C ALA A 571 14.02 37.44 15.39
N PRO A 572 15.23 38.05 15.33
CA PRO A 572 16.02 38.31 16.53
C PRO A 572 15.18 39.09 17.54
N VAL A 573 15.26 38.73 18.82
CA VAL A 573 14.64 39.49 19.90
C VAL A 573 15.75 40.17 20.69
N ASP A 574 15.53 41.43 21.10
CA ASP A 574 16.56 42.29 21.71
C ASP A 574 17.17 41.70 22.99
N ASN A 575 16.46 40.78 23.65
CA ASN A 575 16.86 40.14 24.90
C ASN A 575 17.43 38.72 24.73
N LEU A 576 17.71 38.27 23.50
CA LEU A 576 18.30 36.96 23.22
C LEU A 576 19.41 37.09 22.18
N VAL A 577 20.63 36.71 22.57
CA VAL A 577 21.77 36.59 21.66
C VAL A 577 21.94 35.11 21.31
N ASN A 578 21.53 34.72 20.11
CA ASN A 578 21.70 33.36 19.59
C ASN A 578 21.80 33.34 18.06
N ASP A 579 22.16 32.17 17.51
CA ASP A 579 22.19 31.90 16.07
C ASP A 579 21.05 30.93 15.71
N PRO A 580 19.83 31.43 15.46
CA PRO A 580 18.68 30.57 15.20
C PRO A 580 18.80 29.88 13.84
N LEU A 581 18.56 28.57 13.81
CA LEU A 581 18.42 27.82 12.56
C LEU A 581 17.09 28.16 11.86
N LEU A 582 17.12 28.11 10.53
CA LEU A 582 15.93 28.23 9.69
C LEU A 582 15.07 26.97 9.79
N GLU A 583 13.91 27.09 10.44
CA GLU A 583 13.01 25.96 10.69
C GLU A 583 11.96 25.74 9.58
N GLY A 584 11.89 26.64 8.60
CA GLY A 584 10.79 26.72 7.64
C GLY A 584 11.18 27.33 6.29
N ILE A 585 10.49 26.90 5.23
CA ILE A 585 10.62 27.43 3.87
C ILE A 585 9.23 27.71 3.33
N GLU A 586 9.00 28.90 2.77
CA GLU A 586 7.74 29.24 2.10
C GLU A 586 7.80 28.74 0.66
N PHE A 587 6.91 27.80 0.32
CA PHE A 587 6.90 27.11 -0.97
C PHE A 587 6.72 28.06 -2.16
N THR A 588 5.74 28.96 -2.09
CA THR A 588 5.41 29.89 -3.17
C THR A 588 6.52 30.88 -3.45
N ARG A 589 7.29 31.25 -2.43
CA ARG A 589 8.43 32.15 -2.56
C ARG A 589 9.67 31.42 -3.07
N PHE A 590 9.99 30.27 -2.49
CA PHE A 590 11.17 29.50 -2.88
C PHE A 590 11.10 29.01 -4.34
N PHE A 591 9.90 28.68 -4.82
CA PHE A 591 9.66 28.20 -6.18
C PHE A 591 9.00 29.24 -7.08
N SER A 592 9.26 30.54 -6.87
CA SER A 592 8.60 31.64 -7.61
C SER A 592 8.64 31.47 -9.13
N ASP A 593 9.74 30.93 -9.65
CA ASP A 593 9.98 30.77 -11.09
C ASP A 593 9.35 29.48 -11.65
N GLN A 594 8.84 28.59 -10.81
CA GLN A 594 8.29 27.28 -11.19
C GLN A 594 6.74 27.25 -11.15
N ASN A 595 6.08 28.40 -11.25
CA ASN A 595 4.62 28.54 -11.21
C ASN A 595 3.97 27.89 -9.97
N PRO A 596 4.41 28.24 -8.75
CA PRO A 596 4.04 27.50 -7.55
C PRO A 596 2.54 27.63 -7.21
N TYR A 597 1.92 28.73 -7.63
CA TYR A 597 0.49 28.98 -7.49
C TYR A 597 -0.41 28.08 -8.36
N ASN A 598 0.15 27.44 -9.39
CA ASN A 598 -0.56 26.45 -10.22
C ASN A 598 -0.53 25.03 -9.63
N LEU A 599 0.14 24.84 -8.48
CA LEU A 599 0.17 23.56 -7.77
C LEU A 599 -1.26 23.04 -7.58
N ARG A 600 -1.52 21.81 -8.04
CA ARG A 600 -2.79 21.12 -7.84
C ARG A 600 -2.99 20.90 -6.34
N PHE A 601 -4.16 21.27 -5.83
CA PHE A 601 -4.44 21.25 -4.40
C PHE A 601 -4.35 19.84 -3.81
N THR A 602 -4.80 18.82 -4.55
CA THR A 602 -4.63 17.41 -4.14
C THR A 602 -3.16 16.97 -4.12
N SER A 603 -2.28 17.52 -4.97
CA SER A 603 -0.83 17.30 -4.84
C SER A 603 -0.26 17.95 -3.57
N ALA A 604 -0.73 19.14 -3.19
CA ALA A 604 -0.35 19.78 -1.93
C ALA A 604 -0.78 18.92 -0.71
N LEU A 605 -2.02 18.45 -0.71
CA LEU A 605 -2.55 17.56 0.32
C LEU A 605 -1.78 16.23 0.38
N ARG A 606 -1.48 15.63 -0.78
CA ARG A 606 -0.70 14.38 -0.84
C ARG A 606 0.72 14.58 -0.36
N MET A 607 1.40 15.68 -0.69
CA MET A 607 2.72 15.98 -0.13
C MET A 607 2.67 16.01 1.40
N ASN A 608 1.63 16.65 1.97
CA ASN A 608 1.41 16.70 3.41
C ASN A 608 1.05 15.33 4.04
N ALA A 609 0.69 14.34 3.21
CA ALA A 609 0.24 12.99 3.60
C ALA A 609 1.08 11.86 2.97
N THR A 610 2.30 12.16 2.51
CA THR A 610 3.16 11.17 1.86
C THR A 610 3.80 10.28 2.92
N PHE A 611 3.05 9.23 3.28
CA PHE A 611 3.48 8.24 4.24
C PHE A 611 4.51 7.27 3.62
N PRO A 612 5.68 7.06 4.26
CA PRO A 612 6.71 6.15 3.77
C PRO A 612 6.21 4.74 3.47
N TYR A 613 6.84 4.05 2.52
CA TYR A 613 6.52 2.69 2.05
C TYR A 613 5.24 2.54 1.20
N ILE A 614 4.18 3.32 1.47
CA ILE A 614 2.90 3.26 0.73
C ILE A 614 2.88 4.31 -0.39
N CYS A 615 3.13 5.58 -0.04
CA CYS A 615 3.11 6.69 -1.00
C CYS A 615 4.50 6.88 -1.65
N PRO A 616 4.59 7.43 -2.87
CA PRO A 616 5.86 7.77 -3.49
C PRO A 616 6.36 9.11 -2.95
N ILE A 617 7.66 9.21 -2.67
CA ILE A 617 8.32 10.47 -2.27
C ILE A 617 8.20 11.49 -3.41
N VAL A 618 7.88 12.72 -3.07
CA VAL A 618 7.76 13.83 -4.04
C VAL A 618 9.07 14.57 -4.14
N TYR A 619 9.51 14.82 -5.36
CA TYR A 619 10.71 15.55 -5.71
C TYR A 619 10.30 16.91 -6.27
N LEU A 620 10.72 17.99 -5.63
CA LEU A 620 10.46 19.36 -6.05
C LEU A 620 11.63 19.89 -6.90
N PRO A 621 11.36 20.85 -7.82
CA PRO A 621 12.33 21.29 -8.82
C PRO A 621 13.38 22.28 -8.25
N SER A 622 14.23 21.82 -7.33
CA SER A 622 15.37 22.56 -6.78
C SER A 622 16.70 21.84 -7.04
N GLU A 623 17.82 22.51 -6.74
CA GLU A 623 19.16 21.92 -6.85
C GLU A 623 19.94 22.04 -5.53
N PRO A 624 20.24 20.94 -4.81
CA PRO A 624 19.74 19.58 -5.06
C PRO A 624 18.20 19.48 -4.93
N PRO A 625 17.57 18.41 -5.46
CA PRO A 625 16.13 18.21 -5.34
C PRO A 625 15.67 18.10 -3.89
N ILE A 626 14.69 18.93 -3.52
CA ILE A 626 13.99 18.83 -2.24
C ILE A 626 13.06 17.63 -2.32
N GLN A 627 13.18 16.74 -1.36
CA GLN A 627 12.30 15.60 -1.19
C GLN A 627 11.36 15.86 0.00
N VAL A 628 10.07 15.59 -0.16
CA VAL A 628 9.08 15.80 0.91
C VAL A 628 8.34 14.53 1.31
N MET A 629 8.01 14.43 2.61
CA MET A 629 7.13 13.42 3.22
C MET A 629 6.00 14.09 4.01
N ASP A 630 5.14 13.23 4.55
CA ASP A 630 4.18 13.52 5.60
C ASP A 630 4.67 14.54 6.64
N ALA A 631 3.82 15.52 6.92
CA ALA A 631 4.06 16.54 7.95
C ALA A 631 4.18 15.94 9.37
N GLY A 632 3.61 14.75 9.59
CA GLY A 632 3.63 14.03 10.86
C GLY A 632 5.03 13.70 11.37
N LEU A 633 6.01 13.62 10.47
CA LEU A 633 7.41 13.40 10.84
C LEU A 633 7.98 14.56 11.68
N ARG A 634 7.50 15.79 11.49
CA ARG A 634 8.03 17.00 12.13
C ARG A 634 7.07 17.69 13.09
N ASP A 635 5.80 17.80 12.72
CA ASP A 635 4.73 18.39 13.54
C ASP A 635 3.40 17.72 13.20
N ASN A 636 3.08 16.65 13.92
CA ASN A 636 1.89 15.84 13.66
C ASN A 636 0.58 16.58 13.85
N PHE A 637 0.52 17.64 14.65
CA PHE A 637 -0.73 18.35 14.92
C PHE A 637 -0.80 19.70 14.22
N GLY A 638 0.33 20.23 13.73
CA GLY A 638 0.46 21.59 13.22
C GLY A 638 0.51 22.64 14.33
N LEU A 639 0.73 22.23 15.59
CA LEU A 639 0.65 23.13 16.75
C LEU A 639 1.72 24.21 16.69
N LYS A 640 2.93 23.87 16.24
CA LYS A 640 4.03 24.85 16.16
C LYS A 640 3.66 25.97 15.17
N THR A 641 2.98 25.62 14.07
CA THR A 641 2.46 26.59 13.10
C THR A 641 1.36 27.45 13.70
N SER A 642 0.39 26.86 14.42
CA SER A 642 -0.65 27.60 15.14
C SER A 642 -0.08 28.60 16.13
N LEU A 643 0.87 28.17 16.97
CA LEU A 643 1.48 29.04 17.98
C LEU A 643 2.29 30.16 17.34
N LYS A 644 2.99 29.89 16.24
CA LYS A 644 3.73 30.93 15.49
C LYS A 644 2.78 31.95 14.86
N PHE A 645 1.63 31.52 14.35
CA PHE A 645 0.57 32.41 13.88
C PHE A 645 0.02 33.27 15.03
N ILE A 646 -0.37 32.65 16.15
CA ILE A 646 -0.87 33.38 17.33
C ILE A 646 0.19 34.38 17.83
N TYR A 647 1.45 33.99 17.89
CA TYR A 647 2.55 34.86 18.31
C TYR A 647 2.70 36.07 17.38
N SER A 648 2.67 35.85 16.07
CA SER A 648 2.82 36.90 15.05
C SER A 648 1.71 37.95 15.16
N PHE A 649 0.47 37.52 15.42
CA PHE A 649 -0.70 38.40 15.48
C PHE A 649 -1.22 38.64 16.91
N ARG A 650 -0.42 38.33 17.94
CA ARG A 650 -0.84 38.33 19.35
C ARG A 650 -1.51 39.63 19.79
N SER A 651 -0.96 40.77 19.38
CA SER A 651 -1.49 42.09 19.72
C SER A 651 -2.84 42.34 19.07
N TRP A 652 -2.99 41.97 17.80
CA TRP A 652 -4.26 42.09 17.08
C TRP A 652 -5.31 41.15 17.70
N ILE A 653 -4.96 39.89 17.96
CA ILE A 653 -5.88 38.89 18.53
C ILE A 653 -6.34 39.33 19.93
N ALA A 654 -5.43 39.74 20.81
CA ALA A 654 -5.79 40.20 22.16
C ALA A 654 -6.72 41.42 22.15
N ASN A 655 -6.51 42.35 21.21
CA ASN A 655 -7.32 43.57 21.12
C ASN A 655 -8.69 43.33 20.48
N ASN A 656 -8.84 42.35 19.59
CA ASN A 656 -10.05 42.19 18.77
C ASN A 656 -10.89 40.94 19.11
N THR A 657 -10.40 40.04 19.95
CA THR A 657 -11.08 38.78 20.30
C THR A 657 -11.23 38.62 21.81
N SER A 658 -12.12 37.74 22.25
CA SER A 658 -12.23 37.32 23.66
C SER A 658 -11.30 36.15 24.01
N GLY A 659 -10.39 35.78 23.11
CA GLY A 659 -9.47 34.66 23.25
C GLY A 659 -9.47 33.75 22.03
N VAL A 660 -8.62 32.72 22.07
CA VAL A 660 -8.43 31.75 21.00
C VAL A 660 -8.93 30.38 21.46
N ILE A 661 -9.74 29.72 20.63
CA ILE A 661 -10.09 28.31 20.81
C ILE A 661 -9.20 27.50 19.88
N LEU A 662 -8.40 26.61 20.45
CA LEU A 662 -7.53 25.71 19.73
C LEU A 662 -8.12 24.30 19.75
N ILE A 663 -8.74 23.89 18.63
CA ILE A 663 -9.35 22.57 18.50
C ILE A 663 -8.29 21.60 17.97
N GLN A 664 -7.92 20.61 18.76
CA GLN A 664 -7.04 19.52 18.36
C GLN A 664 -7.88 18.29 18.02
N VAL A 665 -7.94 17.93 16.75
CA VAL A 665 -8.55 16.69 16.28
C VAL A 665 -7.48 15.61 16.20
N ARG A 666 -7.60 14.59 17.05
CA ARG A 666 -6.57 13.58 17.32
C ARG A 666 -7.10 12.19 16.96
N ASP A 667 -6.34 11.45 16.17
CA ASP A 667 -6.66 10.07 15.74
C ASP A 667 -6.41 9.00 16.82
N ARG A 668 -5.93 9.43 17.99
CA ARG A 668 -5.62 8.61 19.17
C ARG A 668 -5.80 9.43 20.45
N TYR A 669 -5.87 8.72 21.58
CA TYR A 669 -5.80 9.36 22.89
C TYR A 669 -4.44 10.02 23.12
N LYS A 670 -4.46 11.08 23.93
CA LYS A 670 -3.24 11.78 24.36
C LYS A 670 -2.51 11.05 25.48
N GLU A 671 -3.24 10.35 26.33
CA GLU A 671 -2.66 9.52 27.39
C GLU A 671 -2.18 8.22 26.76
N TYR A 672 -1.00 7.74 27.19
CA TYR A 672 -0.36 6.56 26.61
C TYR A 672 -0.26 5.46 27.67
N GLU A 673 -0.73 4.26 27.35
CA GLU A 673 -0.47 3.09 28.19
C GLU A 673 0.98 2.61 28.04
N VAL A 674 1.66 2.38 29.17
CA VAL A 674 3.02 1.83 29.20
C VAL A 674 2.98 0.34 28.81
N ASP A 675 3.83 -0.05 27.87
CA ASP A 675 3.97 -1.44 27.41
C ASP A 675 4.27 -2.38 28.58
N LYS A 676 3.37 -3.34 28.81
CA LYS A 676 3.40 -4.26 29.95
C LYS A 676 4.40 -5.41 29.75
N ASN A 677 4.90 -5.67 28.53
CA ASN A 677 5.77 -6.82 28.23
C ASN A 677 6.97 -6.47 27.31
N PRO A 678 8.14 -6.11 27.86
CA PRO A 678 9.29 -5.67 27.06
C PRO A 678 10.04 -6.80 26.33
N ARG A 679 9.73 -8.08 26.59
CA ARG A 679 10.47 -9.23 26.00
C ARG A 679 9.88 -9.63 24.66
N GLY A 680 10.55 -9.24 23.57
CA GLY A 680 10.27 -9.71 22.22
C GLY A 680 11.10 -10.94 21.81
N THR A 681 10.71 -11.59 20.72
CA THR A 681 11.52 -12.60 20.00
C THR A 681 12.82 -11.99 19.46
N LEU A 682 13.81 -12.82 19.09
CA LEU A 682 15.07 -12.34 18.47
C LEU A 682 14.85 -11.43 17.26
N VAL A 683 13.92 -11.80 16.37
CA VAL A 683 13.56 -11.00 15.19
C VAL A 683 12.90 -9.69 15.60
N GLN A 684 11.97 -9.73 16.56
CA GLN A 684 11.37 -8.51 17.10
C GLN A 684 12.44 -7.61 17.72
N ASN A 685 13.36 -8.12 18.53
CA ASN A 685 14.40 -7.30 19.15
C ASN A 685 15.34 -6.66 18.11
N MET A 686 15.57 -7.29 16.96
CA MET A 686 16.34 -6.70 15.86
C MET A 686 15.59 -5.58 15.13
N LEU A 687 14.26 -5.71 14.98
CA LEU A 687 13.41 -4.72 14.28
C LEU A 687 12.84 -3.63 15.22
N ASN A 688 12.77 -3.91 16.52
CA ASN A 688 12.15 -3.07 17.55
C ASN A 688 12.77 -1.67 17.65
N PRO A 689 14.10 -1.45 17.52
CA PRO A 689 14.66 -0.10 17.60
C PRO A 689 14.04 0.86 16.58
N ILE A 690 13.83 0.41 15.34
CA ILE A 690 13.26 1.23 14.27
C ILE A 690 11.77 1.51 14.55
N GLY A 691 11.01 0.48 14.93
CA GLY A 691 9.59 0.62 15.26
C GLY A 691 9.34 1.51 16.48
N LYS A 692 10.10 1.31 17.56
CA LYS A 692 9.99 2.10 18.80
C LYS A 692 10.42 3.54 18.62
N MET A 693 11.45 3.83 17.80
CA MET A 693 11.81 5.22 17.47
C MET A 693 10.63 5.95 16.80
N TYR A 694 9.93 5.29 15.88
CA TYR A 694 8.77 5.88 15.21
C TYR A 694 7.59 6.11 16.16
N ASP A 695 7.27 5.14 17.02
CA ASP A 695 6.17 5.28 17.97
C ASP A 695 6.48 6.35 19.04
N ASN A 696 7.74 6.40 19.53
CA ASN A 696 8.19 7.40 20.50
C ASN A 696 8.25 8.81 19.91
N LEU A 697 8.52 8.98 18.61
CA LEU A 697 8.58 10.29 17.96
C LEU A 697 7.33 11.13 18.24
N PHE A 698 6.14 10.52 18.14
CA PHE A 698 4.89 11.23 18.38
C PHE A 698 4.63 11.53 19.85
N ILE A 699 5.06 10.64 20.75
CA ILE A 699 4.98 10.86 22.19
C ILE A 699 5.86 12.07 22.56
N THR A 700 7.09 12.12 22.05
CA THR A 700 7.98 13.27 22.23
C THR A 700 7.37 14.55 21.67
N GLN A 701 6.76 14.51 20.48
CA GLN A 701 6.07 15.68 19.92
C GLN A 701 4.93 16.17 20.84
N ASP A 702 4.12 15.29 21.43
CA ASP A 702 3.08 15.70 22.38
C ASP A 702 3.65 16.36 23.63
N MET A 703 4.75 15.84 24.18
CA MET A 703 5.44 16.44 25.32
C MET A 703 5.98 17.83 24.99
N ASP A 704 6.62 18.00 23.83
CA ASP A 704 7.12 19.28 23.33
C ASP A 704 5.96 20.27 23.13
N HIS A 705 4.86 19.80 22.55
CA HIS A 705 3.66 20.59 22.29
C HIS A 705 3.01 21.14 23.55
N ASP A 706 2.96 20.34 24.62
CA ASP A 706 2.47 20.80 25.92
C ASP A 706 3.37 21.88 26.51
N GLN A 707 4.70 21.70 26.46
CA GLN A 707 5.63 22.71 26.92
C GLN A 707 5.46 24.04 26.17
N LEU A 708 5.30 23.98 24.84
CA LEU A 708 5.07 25.17 24.03
C LEU A 708 3.76 25.88 24.37
N LEU A 709 2.68 25.14 24.66
CA LEU A 709 1.42 25.72 25.14
C LEU A 709 1.56 26.39 26.51
N GLN A 710 2.30 25.77 27.43
CA GLN A 710 2.57 26.38 28.73
C GLN A 710 3.36 27.68 28.59
N TYR A 711 4.35 27.73 27.69
CA TYR A 711 5.08 28.97 27.39
C TYR A 711 4.20 30.01 26.69
N ALA A 712 3.25 29.58 25.85
CA ALA A 712 2.30 30.47 25.20
C ALA A 712 1.47 31.30 26.19
N SER A 713 1.11 30.70 27.33
CA SER A 713 0.39 31.40 28.40
C SER A 713 1.13 32.60 28.99
N LYS A 714 2.46 32.68 28.83
CA LYS A 714 3.29 33.76 29.40
C LYS A 714 3.39 35.00 28.51
N TRP A 715 3.28 34.83 27.19
CA TRP A 715 3.40 35.93 26.24
C TRP A 715 2.08 36.35 25.59
N PHE A 716 1.04 35.52 25.68
CA PHE A 716 -0.28 35.85 25.13
C PHE A 716 -1.15 36.52 26.19
N GLY A 717 -1.57 37.77 25.92
CA GLY A 717 -2.34 38.58 26.88
C GLY A 717 -3.83 38.23 27.01
N ASN A 718 -4.25 37.06 26.54
CA ASN A 718 -5.66 36.60 26.59
C ASN A 718 -5.72 35.07 26.78
N THR A 719 -6.90 34.45 26.73
CA THR A 719 -7.02 32.99 26.95
C THR A 719 -6.77 32.17 25.67
N ILE A 720 -6.06 31.05 25.80
CA ILE A 720 -5.97 29.99 24.79
C ILE A 720 -6.67 28.76 25.36
N ASP A 721 -7.86 28.46 24.84
CA ASP A 721 -8.71 27.36 25.26
C ASP A 721 -8.44 26.15 24.35
N VAL A 722 -7.74 25.13 24.86
CA VAL A 722 -7.38 23.93 24.08
C VAL A 722 -8.45 22.85 24.24
N ILE A 723 -9.15 22.52 23.16
CA ILE A 723 -10.20 21.51 23.14
C ILE A 723 -9.73 20.31 22.32
N LYS A 724 -9.82 19.11 22.89
CA LYS A 724 -9.35 17.88 22.25
C LYS A 724 -10.54 17.05 21.80
N LEU A 725 -10.58 16.71 20.52
CA LEU A 725 -11.51 15.72 19.94
C LEU A 725 -10.68 14.47 19.62
N GLN A 726 -10.94 13.37 20.32
CA GLN A 726 -10.08 12.17 20.29
C GLN A 726 -10.88 10.93 19.91
N MET A 727 -10.22 9.89 19.42
CA MET A 727 -10.86 8.62 19.11
C MET A 727 -10.12 7.47 19.81
N TYR A 728 -10.87 6.54 20.43
CA TYR A 728 -10.28 5.36 21.05
C TYR A 728 -9.64 4.44 20.02
N ASN A 729 -8.35 4.18 20.17
CA ASN A 729 -7.58 3.40 19.20
C ASN A 729 -6.42 2.64 19.84
N GLU A 730 -6.69 1.94 20.96
CA GLU A 730 -5.66 1.24 21.74
C GLU A 730 -5.82 -0.29 21.74
N GLN A 731 -4.67 -0.95 21.97
CA GLN A 731 -4.37 -2.40 22.07
C GLN A 731 -5.12 -3.36 21.12
N ASP A 732 -6.32 -3.82 21.46
CA ASP A 732 -6.99 -4.97 20.81
C ASP A 732 -7.96 -4.59 19.67
N ASP A 733 -8.23 -3.30 19.46
CA ASP A 733 -9.19 -2.81 18.46
C ASP A 733 -8.59 -1.66 17.61
N LYS A 734 -7.29 -1.79 17.30
CA LYS A 734 -6.54 -0.80 16.52
C LYS A 734 -7.02 -0.79 15.07
N VAL A 735 -7.49 0.38 14.63
CA VAL A 735 -7.74 0.65 13.21
C VAL A 735 -6.39 0.68 12.47
N ALA A 736 -6.30 0.10 11.29
CA ALA A 736 -5.04 0.11 10.53
C ALA A 736 -4.60 1.55 10.16
N LEU A 737 -3.29 1.81 10.15
CA LEU A 737 -2.71 3.05 9.60
C LEU A 737 -2.58 2.87 8.08
N SER A 738 -3.71 2.97 7.39
CA SER A 738 -3.78 2.70 5.95
C SER A 738 -4.69 3.67 5.21
N TRP A 739 -4.68 3.54 3.88
CA TRP A 739 -5.60 4.25 2.99
C TRP A 739 -6.85 3.43 2.63
N HIS A 740 -7.19 2.48 3.49
CA HIS A 740 -8.36 1.59 3.45
C HIS A 740 -8.97 1.49 4.86
N LEU A 741 -10.28 1.31 4.95
CA LEU A 741 -11.01 1.09 6.20
C LEU A 741 -12.11 0.04 5.99
N THR A 742 -12.16 -0.92 6.89
CA THR A 742 -13.23 -1.93 6.98
C THR A 742 -14.54 -1.29 7.45
N THR A 743 -15.67 -1.97 7.24
CA THR A 743 -16.97 -1.48 7.73
C THR A 743 -17.00 -1.33 9.26
N LYS A 744 -16.39 -2.27 10.00
CA LYS A 744 -16.22 -2.17 11.46
C LYS A 744 -15.43 -0.91 11.86
N GLU A 745 -14.30 -0.66 11.20
CA GLU A 745 -13.47 0.53 11.48
C GLU A 745 -14.23 1.82 11.17
N LYS A 746 -14.97 1.89 10.04
CA LYS A 746 -15.80 3.05 9.69
C LYS A 746 -16.87 3.33 10.76
N LYS A 747 -17.64 2.30 11.15
CA LYS A 747 -18.67 2.43 12.20
C LYS A 747 -18.08 2.93 13.52
N LYS A 748 -16.91 2.43 13.90
CA LYS A 748 -16.18 2.90 15.09
C LYS A 748 -15.85 4.40 15.01
N ILE A 749 -15.26 4.84 13.90
CA ILE A 749 -14.91 6.26 13.69
C ILE A 749 -16.17 7.14 13.69
N HIS A 750 -17.27 6.67 13.07
CA HIS A 750 -18.52 7.42 13.02
C HIS A 750 -19.13 7.61 14.42
N ASN A 751 -19.02 6.59 15.27
CA ASN A 751 -19.55 6.59 16.63
C ASN A 751 -18.62 7.27 17.65
N ALA A 752 -17.37 7.56 17.29
CA ALA A 752 -16.42 8.21 18.20
C ALA A 752 -16.93 9.58 18.69
N VAL A 753 -17.75 10.29 17.91
CA VAL A 753 -18.38 11.54 18.38
C VAL A 753 -19.30 11.34 19.58
N LEU A 754 -19.83 10.13 19.80
CA LEU A 754 -20.73 9.79 20.90
C LEU A 754 -19.98 9.43 22.19
N GLU A 755 -18.65 9.31 22.14
CA GLU A 755 -17.85 9.04 23.34
C GLU A 755 -17.96 10.21 24.33
N ALA A 756 -18.04 9.90 25.63
CA ALA A 756 -18.25 10.91 26.68
C ALA A 756 -17.23 12.06 26.68
N PRO A 757 -15.90 11.82 26.50
CA PRO A 757 -14.93 12.91 26.42
C PRO A 757 -15.17 13.86 25.24
N ASN A 758 -15.68 13.34 24.11
CA ASN A 758 -15.99 14.15 22.94
C ASN A 758 -17.30 14.92 23.12
N GLN A 759 -18.32 14.32 23.73
CA GLN A 759 -19.57 15.03 24.06
C GLN A 759 -19.30 16.24 24.95
N GLU A 760 -18.49 16.10 26.00
CA GLU A 760 -18.07 17.22 26.85
C GLU A 760 -17.31 18.29 26.05
N ALA A 761 -16.43 17.88 25.13
CA ALA A 761 -15.70 18.80 24.26
C ALA A 761 -16.63 19.56 23.29
N PHE A 762 -17.64 18.90 22.72
CA PHE A 762 -18.63 19.52 21.85
C PHE A 762 -19.52 20.51 22.59
N GLU A 763 -19.92 20.20 23.82
CA GLU A 763 -20.66 21.14 24.67
C GLU A 763 -19.83 22.39 24.97
N LYS A 764 -18.54 22.23 25.31
CA LYS A 764 -17.61 23.37 25.49
C LYS A 764 -17.50 24.23 24.23
N ILE A 765 -17.35 23.61 23.05
CA ILE A 765 -17.30 24.34 21.77
C ILE A 765 -18.59 25.13 21.55
N ARG A 766 -19.76 24.50 21.73
CA ARG A 766 -21.06 25.14 21.57
C ARG A 766 -21.21 26.33 22.52
N ASP A 767 -20.87 26.16 23.78
CA ASP A 767 -21.06 27.19 24.80
C ASP A 767 -20.12 28.38 24.59
N MET A 768 -18.87 28.13 24.16
CA MET A 768 -17.90 29.19 23.83
C MET A 768 -18.22 29.94 22.52
N LEU A 769 -18.93 29.31 21.59
CA LEU A 769 -19.34 29.87 20.29
C LEU A 769 -20.81 30.29 20.25
N LYS A 770 -21.46 30.42 21.40
CA LYS A 770 -22.84 30.92 21.47
C LYS A 770 -22.83 32.45 21.27
N PRO A 771 -23.65 33.02 20.37
CA PRO A 771 -23.81 34.47 20.16
C PRO A 771 -24.11 35.28 21.40
#